data_AF-A0A671RGI3-F1
#
_entry.id   AF-A0A671RGI3-F1
#
_cell.length_a   1.000
_cell.length_b   1.000
_cell.length_c   1.000
_cell.angle_alpha   90.00
_cell.angle_beta   90.00
_cell.angle_gamma   90.00
#
_symmetry.space_group_name_H-M   'P 1'
#
loop_
_entity.id
_entity.type
_entity.pdbx_description
1 polymer ?
#
loop_
_entity_poly.entity_id
_entity_poly.type
_entity_poly.pdbx_seq_one_letter_code
_entity_poly.pdbx_strand_id
1 'polypeptide(L)'
;MATYPFYDGSSYVTSGLTTDDSLFRHLTRTYTENHPIMKLNNPDCPEDPNKSFGDGITNWGMQNYNYFKGNCFEVTFGLSCCKYPPASQLFIEWTNNKEALLAYIHQAHIGVRGFVMTRSGFGLPNATISISGTDHNITTWMFGDYYRLLLPGRYDITASSPGFLSNTVKNVPVIEGKATLLNFTLEEPVEEMLLLDPSEQPMIINDHLSTPGPPTSRSPIHTLDFQHHSYDEMEMFLQLLSAIHPSITYLKSAGRSVQGRNLYVMEISTNPGVDQQGKPEVMFLGNLHGNEFIGREILLNLVEYLCRNYGEDPLVTRLVNSTKIHIMPSMNPDGYELKRVSGDLSIIGHGNSHNVDLNANFPKQPRSGNTVEAETKAVINWIKAHYFVLSASIRGGTESVLVVYPSSLDSVDEDMFKSVAEAYYVVCMIRSFLFFLFHMKIDIFALYIMVGTDMLTWAYRSTDTLAVNIGLSCELLPPEKLLSEYWEKNHRALLHFIQQVNLFVRGMVTDGQSGKGIANATVMVEGSSHHVHTSSTGQYWRPLAPGSYHITASASGYTPMSVSVHVLETRVEQVDFRLTRDTLQPSVEEGEQKDFEKLMEWLLAPGELDQLIRSLIPAQTLQYRTYREHTEFLRGLTFNFPHITRLYRYVILKISLSNDYPNIFMYIRFVAGVHGNAAVGPELLLEFASFLCLNYGRNPAITKLIDRSRLLLLPCVNPDGREQAQEGFCSPSKTWTLISSMVSNASAQPETRAMMDLISGGGFSLSIVLEGGSLLATYPYDRPNQHAQNEETLRYLASLYASSHPFMHLGKLGCTKKSEEIPGGILKGTDFRSHTGSMKDFSLDVGLCPEITVYTGCCTFPSEPQLFSLWMENRLPLFRMLLEVHRRLSGVVRDSKGRPVSDAVVVVNGSMNVHADSQGRFTTLVAPGTHQLLVQAHGYWQELQQAGSSLLTALNGCYLGLHDKSHAIFNAILICALLIWHLRSAKFSRIQDGVRWLRSKRDVLRMEAIASEKSPLQQEFPDESESEEDPFLVEGH
;
A
#
# COMPACT_ATOMS: atom_id res chain seq x y z
N MET A 1 22.98 5.08 -51.10
CA MET A 1 23.86 6.28 -51.14
C MET A 1 24.19 6.67 -49.70
N ALA A 2 25.39 7.20 -49.44
CA ALA A 2 25.75 7.73 -48.12
C ALA A 2 26.43 9.09 -48.28
N THR A 3 26.07 10.06 -47.43
CA THR A 3 26.61 11.43 -47.48
C THR A 3 27.05 11.91 -46.09
N TYR A 4 28.05 12.79 -46.06
CA TYR A 4 28.70 13.28 -44.83
C TYR A 4 29.17 14.74 -44.99
N PRO A 5 29.60 15.42 -43.92
CA PRO A 5 29.81 16.87 -43.88
C PRO A 5 30.85 17.41 -44.87
N PHE A 6 30.53 18.54 -45.49
CA PHE A 6 31.41 19.27 -46.42
C PHE A 6 31.34 20.78 -46.19
N TYR A 7 32.47 21.46 -46.40
CA TYR A 7 32.58 22.92 -46.32
C TYR A 7 32.39 23.54 -47.71
N ASP A 8 31.26 24.21 -47.94
CA ASP A 8 31.07 25.11 -49.09
C ASP A 8 31.00 26.54 -48.57
N GLY A 9 32.11 27.25 -48.71
CA GLY A 9 32.25 28.65 -48.33
C GLY A 9 33.30 29.29 -49.22
N SER A 10 32.86 29.79 -50.37
CA SER A 10 33.69 30.48 -51.36
C SER A 10 34.50 31.65 -50.77
N SER A 11 35.84 31.53 -50.72
CA SER A 11 36.77 32.38 -51.48
C SER A 11 38.23 32.01 -51.18
N TYR A 12 39.01 31.85 -52.26
CA TYR A 12 40.45 31.55 -52.32
C TYR A 12 40.90 30.15 -51.88
N VAL A 13 40.68 29.20 -52.81
CA VAL A 13 41.69 28.32 -53.43
C VAL A 13 42.74 27.65 -52.52
N THR A 14 42.74 26.32 -52.66
CA THR A 14 43.77 25.30 -52.38
C THR A 14 43.93 24.87 -50.93
N SER A 15 43.87 23.56 -50.68
CA SER A 15 42.87 23.00 -49.76
C SER A 15 41.42 23.17 -50.32
N GLY A 16 40.39 22.54 -49.76
CA GLY A 16 40.42 21.66 -48.60
C GLY A 16 39.35 20.58 -48.63
N LEU A 17 39.62 19.50 -47.91
CA LEU A 17 38.62 18.58 -47.36
C LEU A 17 38.57 18.85 -45.85
N THR A 18 37.54 18.37 -45.15
CA THR A 18 37.57 18.33 -43.69
C THR A 18 38.76 17.46 -43.23
N THR A 19 39.42 17.83 -42.12
CA THR A 19 40.55 17.05 -41.57
C THR A 19 40.17 15.60 -41.30
N ASP A 20 38.93 15.42 -40.87
CA ASP A 20 38.30 14.15 -40.55
C ASP A 20 37.59 13.51 -41.74
N ASP A 21 37.81 13.99 -42.97
CA ASP A 21 37.29 13.34 -44.19
C ASP A 21 37.72 11.87 -44.26
N SER A 22 38.96 11.58 -43.85
CA SER A 22 39.45 10.20 -43.76
C SER A 22 38.62 9.34 -42.78
N LEU A 23 38.21 9.89 -41.64
CA LEU A 23 37.35 9.25 -40.66
C LEU A 23 35.92 9.09 -41.21
N PHE A 24 35.32 10.12 -41.81
CA PHE A 24 33.99 10.02 -42.40
C PHE A 24 33.91 9.01 -43.55
N ARG A 25 34.97 8.92 -44.37
CA ARG A 25 35.09 7.87 -45.39
C ARG A 25 35.14 6.48 -44.78
N HIS A 26 35.87 6.31 -43.68
CA HIS A 26 35.95 5.04 -42.95
C HIS A 26 34.60 4.63 -42.37
N LEU A 27 33.90 5.55 -41.70
CA LEU A 27 32.56 5.34 -41.14
C LEU A 27 31.54 4.98 -42.24
N THR A 28 31.55 5.73 -43.33
CA THR A 28 30.69 5.50 -44.49
C THR A 28 30.97 4.15 -45.14
N ARG A 29 32.25 3.83 -45.35
CA ARG A 29 32.68 2.56 -45.93
C ARG A 29 32.24 1.37 -45.08
N THR A 30 32.40 1.48 -43.75
CA THR A 30 31.97 0.44 -42.80
C THR A 30 30.51 0.07 -43.00
N TYR A 31 29.62 1.04 -43.16
CA TYR A 31 28.21 0.77 -43.44
C TYR A 31 28.04 0.11 -44.82
N THR A 32 28.59 0.73 -45.87
CA THR A 32 28.38 0.27 -47.26
C THR A 32 28.95 -1.13 -47.53
N GLU A 33 30.08 -1.50 -46.94
CA GLU A 33 30.73 -2.81 -47.13
C GLU A 33 30.03 -3.96 -46.39
N ASN A 34 29.24 -3.62 -45.36
CA ASN A 34 28.42 -4.56 -44.60
C ASN A 34 26.97 -4.60 -45.10
N HIS A 35 26.59 -3.72 -46.03
CA HIS A 35 25.28 -3.73 -46.68
C HIS A 35 25.31 -4.58 -47.97
N PRO A 36 24.44 -5.58 -48.13
CA PRO A 36 24.50 -6.56 -49.23
C PRO A 36 24.38 -5.92 -50.63
N ILE A 37 23.54 -4.89 -50.78
CA ILE A 37 23.35 -4.17 -52.05
C ILE A 37 24.37 -3.05 -52.27
N MET A 38 24.57 -2.15 -51.28
CA MET A 38 25.48 -1.01 -51.44
C MET A 38 26.96 -1.43 -51.64
N LYS A 39 27.37 -2.61 -51.17
CA LYS A 39 28.70 -3.18 -51.42
C LYS A 39 28.97 -3.50 -52.90
N LEU A 40 27.92 -3.77 -53.69
CA LEU A 40 28.05 -4.24 -55.07
C LEU A 40 28.31 -3.13 -56.10
N ASN A 41 28.38 -1.86 -55.67
CA ASN A 41 28.63 -0.69 -56.52
C ASN A 41 27.70 -0.52 -57.74
N ASN A 42 26.57 -1.23 -57.80
CA ASN A 42 25.56 -1.08 -58.86
C ASN A 42 24.13 -1.07 -58.28
N PRO A 43 23.67 0.05 -57.70
CA PRO A 43 22.30 0.17 -57.24
C PRO A 43 21.40 0.43 -58.46
N ASP A 44 20.77 -0.61 -59.00
CA ASP A 44 19.71 -0.49 -60.03
C ASP A 44 18.44 0.14 -59.42
N CYS A 45 18.53 1.40 -58.99
CA CYS A 45 17.36 2.21 -58.69
C CYS A 45 16.85 2.79 -60.02
N PRO A 46 15.63 2.45 -60.49
CA PRO A 46 15.11 3.01 -61.73
C PRO A 46 15.02 4.54 -61.61
N GLU A 47 15.68 5.25 -62.52
CA GLU A 47 15.68 6.71 -62.56
C GLU A 47 14.25 7.23 -62.72
N ASP A 48 13.75 7.95 -61.71
CA ASP A 48 12.56 8.78 -61.88
C ASP A 48 12.98 10.05 -62.67
N PRO A 49 12.50 10.25 -63.91
CA PRO A 49 12.97 11.32 -64.80
C PRO A 49 12.65 12.74 -64.32
N ASN A 50 11.93 12.89 -63.20
CA ASN A 50 11.30 14.14 -62.78
C ASN A 50 11.80 14.75 -61.46
N LYS A 51 12.96 14.35 -60.96
CA LYS A 51 13.66 15.16 -59.96
C LYS A 51 15.13 15.30 -60.30
N SER A 52 15.49 16.45 -60.87
CA SER A 52 16.76 17.03 -60.48
C SER A 52 16.75 17.08 -58.95
N PHE A 53 17.81 16.57 -58.32
CA PHE A 53 18.12 16.95 -56.94
C PHE A 53 18.50 18.43 -57.01
N GLY A 54 17.48 19.28 -57.15
CA GLY A 54 17.61 20.71 -57.33
C GLY A 54 18.31 21.28 -56.11
N ASP A 55 19.35 22.05 -56.39
CA ASP A 55 20.14 22.84 -55.47
C ASP A 55 19.25 23.59 -54.47
N GLY A 56 19.03 22.92 -53.34
CA GLY A 56 18.45 23.47 -52.13
C GLY A 56 19.49 23.49 -51.02
N ILE A 57 20.77 23.71 -51.37
CA ILE A 57 21.81 24.01 -50.39
C ILE A 57 21.76 25.52 -50.16
N THR A 58 20.84 25.94 -49.31
CA THR A 58 20.89 27.27 -48.69
C THR A 58 20.98 27.08 -47.18
N ASN A 59 22.23 27.18 -46.70
CA ASN A 59 22.67 27.38 -45.32
C ASN A 59 22.36 26.26 -44.29
N TRP A 60 23.39 25.42 -44.09
CA TRP A 60 23.59 24.45 -42.99
C TRP A 60 22.64 23.24 -42.96
N GLY A 61 22.96 22.19 -43.72
CA GLY A 61 22.34 20.86 -43.53
C GLY A 61 22.68 20.25 -42.16
N MET A 62 21.82 19.35 -41.66
CA MET A 62 21.92 18.72 -40.32
C MET A 62 23.30 18.12 -40.03
N GLN A 63 23.89 17.44 -41.03
CA GLN A 63 25.24 16.87 -40.95
C GLN A 63 26.32 17.93 -40.67
N ASN A 64 26.26 19.08 -41.36
CA ASN A 64 27.20 20.17 -41.17
C ASN A 64 26.99 20.83 -39.80
N TYR A 65 25.75 20.97 -39.35
CA TYR A 65 25.46 21.49 -38.02
C TYR A 65 26.01 20.56 -36.92
N ASN A 66 25.76 19.26 -37.03
CA ASN A 66 26.21 18.28 -36.04
C ASN A 66 27.73 18.14 -35.97
N TYR A 67 28.43 18.29 -37.11
CA TYR A 67 29.90 18.30 -37.13
C TYR A 67 30.51 19.63 -36.67
N PHE A 68 30.02 20.80 -37.09
CA PHE A 68 30.67 22.07 -36.73
C PHE A 68 30.18 22.68 -35.42
N LYS A 69 28.94 22.37 -35.00
CA LYS A 69 28.31 22.91 -33.78
C LYS A 69 28.09 21.87 -32.70
N GLY A 70 28.21 20.58 -33.03
CA GLY A 70 28.18 19.48 -32.08
C GLY A 70 29.51 18.72 -32.06
N ASN A 71 29.60 17.73 -31.16
CA ASN A 71 30.72 16.79 -31.10
C ASN A 71 30.47 15.53 -31.96
N CYS A 72 29.52 15.61 -32.91
CA CYS A 72 28.92 14.44 -33.57
C CYS A 72 29.36 14.29 -35.03
N PHE A 73 29.86 13.10 -35.36
CA PHE A 73 30.29 12.72 -36.71
C PHE A 73 29.13 12.03 -37.44
N GLU A 74 28.16 12.83 -37.90
CA GLU A 74 26.97 12.32 -38.56
C GLU A 74 27.24 11.89 -40.02
N VAL A 75 26.70 10.73 -40.39
CA VAL A 75 26.61 10.25 -41.78
C VAL A 75 25.15 9.92 -42.08
N THR A 76 24.61 10.35 -43.22
CA THR A 76 23.26 9.96 -43.65
C THR A 76 23.33 8.83 -44.66
N PHE A 77 22.52 7.80 -44.42
CA PHE A 77 22.35 6.65 -45.31
C PHE A 77 20.98 6.69 -46.00
N GLY A 78 20.97 6.58 -47.32
CA GLY A 78 19.75 6.36 -48.10
C GLY A 78 19.41 4.88 -48.12
N LEU A 79 18.41 4.48 -47.34
CA LEU A 79 18.12 3.08 -46.99
C LEU A 79 17.42 2.27 -48.09
N SER A 80 16.72 2.94 -49.03
CA SER A 80 15.94 2.30 -50.10
C SER A 80 15.90 3.17 -51.37
N CYS A 81 15.71 2.54 -52.54
CA CYS A 81 15.52 3.27 -53.81
C CYS A 81 14.18 4.02 -53.86
N CYS A 82 13.13 3.44 -53.25
CA CYS A 82 11.84 4.09 -53.09
C CYS A 82 11.81 4.87 -51.78
N LYS A 83 11.43 6.16 -51.82
CA LYS A 83 11.30 7.00 -50.62
C LYS A 83 10.15 6.53 -49.70
N TYR A 84 9.18 5.79 -50.24
CA TYR A 84 8.04 5.24 -49.51
C TYR A 84 7.73 3.82 -49.99
N PRO A 85 8.52 2.82 -49.55
CA PRO A 85 8.36 1.45 -50.01
C PRO A 85 7.03 0.87 -49.49
N PRO A 86 6.36 -0.01 -50.26
CA PRO A 86 5.16 -0.69 -49.80
C PRO A 86 5.45 -1.55 -48.57
N ALA A 87 4.45 -1.72 -47.69
CA ALA A 87 4.61 -2.42 -46.41
C ALA A 87 5.19 -3.85 -46.56
N SER A 88 4.90 -4.53 -47.67
CA SER A 88 5.44 -5.86 -47.97
C SER A 88 6.97 -5.88 -48.16
N GLN A 89 7.60 -4.75 -48.47
CA GLN A 89 9.04 -4.64 -48.68
C GLN A 89 9.80 -4.23 -47.41
N LEU A 90 9.13 -3.75 -46.35
CA LEU A 90 9.79 -3.28 -45.13
C LEU A 90 10.65 -4.36 -44.46
N PHE A 91 10.19 -5.63 -44.49
CA PHE A 91 10.98 -6.74 -43.93
C PHE A 91 12.29 -6.97 -44.69
N ILE A 92 12.26 -6.79 -46.02
CA ILE A 92 13.44 -6.93 -46.88
C ILE A 92 14.39 -5.76 -46.62
N GLU A 93 13.88 -4.53 -46.56
CA GLU A 93 14.71 -3.35 -46.27
C GLU A 93 15.36 -3.41 -44.89
N TRP A 94 14.63 -3.88 -43.87
CA TRP A 94 15.20 -4.13 -42.55
C TRP A 94 16.33 -5.16 -42.61
N THR A 95 16.08 -6.28 -43.28
CA THR A 95 17.06 -7.37 -43.39
C THR A 95 18.34 -6.92 -44.12
N ASN A 96 18.21 -6.09 -45.15
CA ASN A 96 19.34 -5.53 -45.89
C ASN A 96 20.19 -4.58 -45.03
N ASN A 97 19.55 -3.73 -44.22
CA ASN A 97 20.25 -2.69 -43.47
C ASN A 97 20.74 -3.15 -42.08
N LYS A 98 20.21 -4.25 -41.53
CA LYS A 98 20.47 -4.71 -40.16
C LYS A 98 21.97 -4.89 -39.84
N GLU A 99 22.69 -5.68 -40.62
CA GLU A 99 24.12 -5.95 -40.32
C GLU A 99 25.00 -4.72 -40.56
N ALA A 100 24.66 -3.90 -41.57
CA ALA A 100 25.34 -2.63 -41.84
C ALA A 100 25.18 -1.62 -40.69
N LEU A 101 23.97 -1.53 -40.11
CA LEU A 101 23.70 -0.69 -38.95
C LEU A 101 24.48 -1.16 -37.72
N LEU A 102 24.54 -2.47 -37.46
CA LEU A 102 25.31 -3.01 -36.34
C LEU A 102 26.81 -2.74 -36.50
N ALA A 103 27.37 -2.95 -37.70
CA ALA A 103 28.77 -2.66 -37.99
C ALA A 103 29.10 -1.16 -37.87
N TYR A 104 28.18 -0.28 -38.24
CA TYR A 104 28.33 1.16 -38.07
C TYR A 104 28.29 1.58 -36.60
N ILE A 105 27.35 1.05 -35.80
CA ILE A 105 27.28 1.31 -34.36
C ILE A 105 28.56 0.88 -33.65
N HIS A 106 29.20 -0.22 -34.08
CA HIS A 106 30.48 -0.66 -33.53
C HIS A 106 31.60 0.39 -33.68
N GLN A 107 31.54 1.28 -34.68
CA GLN A 107 32.55 2.32 -34.86
C GLN A 107 32.51 3.40 -33.77
N ALA A 108 31.44 3.49 -32.96
CA ALA A 108 31.39 4.41 -31.83
C ALA A 108 32.45 4.12 -30.74
N HIS A 109 33.11 2.96 -30.80
CA HIS A 109 34.07 2.50 -29.79
C HIS A 109 35.55 2.70 -30.16
N ILE A 110 35.87 3.32 -31.31
CA ILE A 110 37.26 3.59 -31.76
C ILE A 110 37.73 4.99 -31.32
N GLY A 111 39.02 5.32 -31.49
CA GLY A 111 39.55 6.67 -31.25
C GLY A 111 40.13 6.88 -29.85
N VAL A 112 39.93 8.06 -29.27
CA VAL A 112 40.41 8.43 -27.93
C VAL A 112 39.23 8.85 -27.08
N ARG A 113 39.23 8.38 -25.84
CA ARG A 113 38.25 8.80 -24.84
C ARG A 113 38.94 9.02 -23.51
N GLY A 114 38.32 9.76 -22.62
CA GLY A 114 38.85 9.93 -21.27
C GLY A 114 38.21 11.13 -20.61
N PHE A 115 38.86 11.66 -19.59
CA PHE A 115 38.33 12.75 -18.79
C PHE A 115 39.36 13.86 -18.68
N VAL A 116 38.94 15.11 -18.87
CA VAL A 116 39.70 16.28 -18.44
C VAL A 116 39.23 16.63 -17.05
N MET A 117 40.13 16.79 -16.09
CA MET A 117 39.80 17.02 -14.68
C MET A 117 40.66 18.16 -14.10
N THR A 118 40.28 18.70 -12.95
CA THR A 118 41.14 19.54 -12.11
C THR A 118 42.07 18.67 -11.25
N ARG A 119 43.08 19.26 -10.60
CA ARG A 119 44.00 18.52 -9.70
C ARG A 119 43.27 17.91 -8.50
N SER A 120 42.12 18.47 -8.15
CA SER A 120 41.18 17.97 -7.14
C SER A 120 40.28 16.82 -7.63
N GLY A 121 40.38 16.41 -8.90
CA GLY A 121 39.67 15.25 -9.45
C GLY A 121 38.19 15.48 -9.80
N PHE A 122 37.76 16.74 -9.92
CA PHE A 122 36.49 17.11 -10.56
C PHE A 122 36.71 17.18 -12.07
N GLY A 123 35.79 16.65 -12.87
CA GLY A 123 35.83 16.77 -14.33
C GLY A 123 35.60 18.20 -14.81
N LEU A 124 36.30 18.63 -15.85
CA LEU A 124 36.18 19.94 -16.48
C LEU A 124 35.27 19.83 -17.71
N PRO A 125 33.98 20.22 -17.62
CA PRO A 125 33.07 20.25 -18.76
C PRO A 125 33.44 21.39 -19.70
N ASN A 126 33.09 21.26 -20.99
CA ASN A 126 33.42 22.23 -22.03
C ASN A 126 34.93 22.51 -22.19
N ALA A 127 35.79 21.69 -21.58
CA ALA A 127 37.21 21.69 -21.88
C ALA A 127 37.37 21.28 -23.33
N THR A 128 38.06 22.10 -24.10
CA THR A 128 38.29 21.85 -25.51
C THR A 128 39.37 20.79 -25.64
N ILE A 129 39.04 19.68 -26.30
CA ILE A 129 40.02 18.71 -26.78
C ILE A 129 40.37 19.08 -28.20
N SER A 130 41.58 19.58 -28.39
CA SER A 130 42.14 19.85 -29.71
C SER A 130 43.19 18.82 -30.06
N ILE A 131 43.09 18.29 -31.27
CA ILE A 131 44.13 17.43 -31.86
C ILE A 131 45.01 18.34 -32.70
N SER A 132 46.32 18.27 -32.51
CA SER A 132 47.25 18.95 -33.42
C SER A 132 47.07 18.37 -34.83
N GLY A 133 46.45 19.13 -35.75
CA GLY A 133 46.10 18.67 -37.09
C GLY A 133 44.65 18.22 -37.33
N THR A 134 43.70 18.46 -36.41
CA THR A 134 42.28 18.54 -36.78
C THR A 134 41.73 19.93 -36.48
N ASP A 135 41.20 20.62 -37.48
CA ASP A 135 40.56 21.94 -37.29
C ASP A 135 39.26 21.84 -36.47
N HIS A 136 38.72 20.63 -36.35
CA HIS A 136 37.54 20.34 -35.55
C HIS A 136 37.94 19.82 -34.16
N ASN A 137 37.71 20.69 -33.18
CA ASN A 137 37.81 20.39 -31.76
C ASN A 137 36.46 19.92 -31.23
N ILE A 138 36.46 19.10 -30.19
CA ILE A 138 35.25 18.78 -29.43
C ILE A 138 35.33 19.42 -28.04
N THR A 139 34.19 19.67 -27.42
CA THR A 139 34.14 19.84 -25.96
C THR A 139 34.23 18.50 -25.26
N THR A 140 34.69 18.51 -24.00
CA THR A 140 34.30 17.49 -23.04
C THR A 140 32.80 17.61 -22.74
N TRP A 141 32.12 16.47 -22.86
CA TRP A 141 30.74 16.26 -22.44
C TRP A 141 30.70 15.84 -20.96
N MET A 142 29.49 15.50 -20.49
CA MET A 142 29.07 15.40 -19.09
C MET A 142 30.20 15.52 -18.05
N PHE A 143 30.82 14.42 -17.61
CA PHE A 143 31.68 14.37 -16.42
C PHE A 143 33.09 14.98 -16.61
N GLY A 144 33.22 15.99 -17.47
CA GLY A 144 34.48 16.35 -18.11
C GLY A 144 35.00 15.23 -19.02
N ASP A 145 34.16 14.27 -19.40
CA ASP A 145 34.52 13.17 -20.29
C ASP A 145 34.56 13.63 -21.75
N TYR A 146 35.21 12.88 -22.62
CA TYR A 146 35.14 13.11 -24.05
C TYR A 146 35.31 11.81 -24.83
N TYR A 147 34.84 11.87 -26.07
CA TYR A 147 35.04 10.84 -27.07
C TYR A 147 35.43 11.54 -28.38
N ARG A 148 36.70 11.44 -28.74
CA ARG A 148 37.21 11.89 -30.04
C ARG A 148 37.43 10.68 -30.92
N LEU A 149 36.51 10.43 -31.84
CA LEU A 149 36.72 9.43 -32.89
C LEU A 149 37.97 9.81 -33.68
N LEU A 150 38.90 8.86 -33.77
CA LEU A 150 40.15 8.97 -34.51
C LEU A 150 40.47 7.60 -35.09
N LEU A 151 41.05 7.61 -36.28
CA LEU A 151 41.59 6.39 -36.86
C LEU A 151 42.90 6.00 -36.13
N PRO A 152 43.35 4.74 -36.23
CA PRO A 152 44.58 4.30 -35.61
C PRO A 152 45.78 5.15 -36.07
N GLY A 153 46.58 5.63 -35.12
CA GLY A 153 47.64 6.62 -35.37
C GLY A 153 48.26 7.15 -34.08
N ARG A 154 49.15 8.13 -34.20
CA ARG A 154 49.71 8.84 -33.03
C ARG A 154 49.41 10.33 -33.12
N TYR A 155 48.90 10.89 -32.03
CA TYR A 155 48.34 12.24 -32.02
C TYR A 155 48.87 13.04 -30.82
N ASP A 156 49.07 14.34 -31.03
CA ASP A 156 49.30 15.30 -29.94
C ASP A 156 47.96 15.90 -29.57
N ILE A 157 47.53 15.64 -28.33
CA ILE A 157 46.17 15.98 -27.86
C ILE A 157 46.30 16.99 -26.74
N THR A 158 45.63 18.13 -26.89
CA THR A 158 45.61 19.20 -25.90
C THR A 158 44.23 19.32 -25.30
N ALA A 159 44.17 19.30 -23.97
CA ALA A 159 43.00 19.72 -23.24
C ALA A 159 43.21 21.16 -22.76
N SER A 160 42.29 22.04 -23.07
CA SER A 160 42.30 23.42 -22.58
C SER A 160 40.94 23.79 -22.02
N SER A 161 40.92 24.54 -20.92
CA SER A 161 39.69 25.03 -20.32
C SER A 161 39.92 26.47 -19.84
N PRO A 162 38.97 27.40 -20.08
CA PRO A 162 39.09 28.78 -19.61
C PRO A 162 39.35 28.84 -18.10
N GLY A 163 40.36 29.62 -17.69
CA GLY A 163 40.74 29.75 -16.28
C GLY A 163 41.70 28.67 -15.76
N PHE A 164 42.13 27.73 -16.61
CA PHE A 164 43.11 26.70 -16.27
C PHE A 164 44.28 26.71 -17.25
N LEU A 165 45.45 26.25 -16.80
CA LEU A 165 46.59 26.04 -17.70
C LEU A 165 46.28 24.84 -18.60
N SER A 166 46.31 25.06 -19.93
CA SER A 166 46.10 24.00 -20.91
C SER A 166 47.20 22.94 -20.80
N ASN A 167 46.83 21.66 -20.90
CA ASN A 167 47.74 20.53 -20.78
C ASN A 167 47.75 19.76 -22.10
N THR A 168 48.93 19.62 -22.70
CA THR A 168 49.14 18.88 -23.94
C THR A 168 49.88 17.59 -23.65
N VAL A 169 49.25 16.46 -23.99
CA VAL A 169 49.90 15.15 -23.97
C VAL A 169 50.27 14.79 -25.40
N LYS A 170 51.57 14.71 -25.67
CA LYS A 170 52.11 14.41 -26.99
C LYS A 170 52.20 12.90 -27.25
N ASN A 171 52.14 12.52 -28.52
CA ASN A 171 52.42 11.17 -29.02
C ASN A 171 51.49 10.08 -28.48
N VAL A 172 50.20 10.40 -28.29
CA VAL A 172 49.15 9.49 -27.79
C VAL A 172 48.85 8.40 -28.83
N PRO A 173 49.01 7.10 -28.51
CA PRO A 173 48.76 6.03 -29.45
C PRO A 173 47.26 5.66 -29.52
N VAL A 174 46.67 5.80 -30.70
CA VAL A 174 45.32 5.32 -31.03
C VAL A 174 45.44 4.00 -31.76
N ILE A 175 44.82 2.96 -31.22
CA ILE A 175 44.88 1.60 -31.76
C ILE A 175 43.56 1.19 -32.41
N GLU A 176 43.60 0.21 -33.29
CA GLU A 176 42.41 -0.32 -33.96
C GLU A 176 41.49 -1.05 -32.97
N GLY A 177 40.18 -0.86 -33.12
CA GLY A 177 39.17 -1.44 -32.23
C GLY A 177 38.90 -0.58 -31.00
N LYS A 178 39.58 -0.83 -29.88
CA LYS A 178 39.20 -0.21 -28.60
C LYS A 178 39.79 1.19 -28.46
N ALA A 179 38.93 2.17 -28.17
CA ALA A 179 39.34 3.55 -27.91
C ALA A 179 40.39 3.65 -26.80
N THR A 180 41.46 4.39 -27.08
CA THR A 180 42.55 4.68 -26.14
C THR A 180 42.04 5.59 -25.03
N LEU A 181 42.30 5.20 -23.78
CA LEU A 181 41.95 6.02 -22.62
C LEU A 181 43.03 7.07 -22.37
N LEU A 182 42.68 8.36 -22.43
CA LEU A 182 43.57 9.47 -22.13
C LEU A 182 42.87 10.51 -21.28
N ASN A 183 43.30 10.63 -20.03
CA ASN A 183 42.80 11.64 -19.10
C ASN A 183 43.77 12.81 -19.02
N PHE A 184 43.23 14.01 -18.84
CA PHE A 184 43.98 15.23 -18.62
C PHE A 184 43.67 15.78 -17.23
N THR A 185 44.65 16.42 -16.61
CA THR A 185 44.44 17.19 -15.40
C THR A 185 44.93 18.61 -15.68
N LEU A 186 44.02 19.59 -15.63
CA LEU A 186 44.33 21.00 -15.89
C LEU A 186 44.43 21.74 -14.56
N GLU A 187 45.47 22.55 -14.45
CA GLU A 187 46.00 22.94 -13.15
C GLU A 187 45.78 24.42 -12.86
N GLU A 188 45.63 24.70 -11.57
CA GLU A 188 44.96 25.87 -11.04
C GLU A 188 45.91 27.09 -10.97
N PRO A 189 45.67 28.18 -11.73
CA PRO A 189 46.50 29.37 -11.66
C PRO A 189 46.23 30.15 -10.36
N VAL A 190 47.30 30.52 -9.66
CA VAL A 190 47.25 31.25 -8.38
C VAL A 190 48.22 32.44 -8.44
N GLU A 191 47.70 33.64 -8.18
CA GLU A 191 48.49 34.87 -7.96
C GLU A 191 48.03 35.51 -6.65
N GLU A 192 48.95 35.64 -5.69
CA GLU A 192 48.76 36.41 -4.46
C GLU A 192 50.10 37.03 -4.04
N MET A 193 50.05 38.22 -3.42
CA MET A 193 51.16 38.98 -2.82
C MET A 193 52.57 38.77 -3.45
N LEU A 194 52.84 39.52 -4.52
CA LEU A 194 54.16 39.97 -4.96
C LEU A 194 55.20 40.06 -3.83
N LEU A 195 56.45 39.73 -4.22
CA LEU A 195 57.77 40.08 -3.66
C LEU A 195 58.53 38.93 -2.99
N LEU A 196 59.32 38.19 -3.79
CA LEU A 196 60.79 38.36 -3.89
C LEU A 196 61.38 37.35 -4.90
N ASP A 197 61.99 37.86 -5.97
CA ASP A 197 62.88 37.18 -6.95
C ASP A 197 64.35 37.14 -6.38
N PRO A 198 65.39 36.41 -6.91
CA PRO A 198 65.49 35.83 -8.26
C PRO A 198 66.25 34.48 -8.48
N SER A 199 66.74 33.78 -7.46
CA SER A 199 67.84 32.81 -7.59
C SER A 199 67.48 31.48 -6.92
N GLU A 200 67.47 30.29 -7.53
CA GLU A 200 68.33 29.74 -8.58
C GLU A 200 67.54 28.62 -9.28
N GLN A 201 67.55 28.58 -10.62
CA GLN A 201 67.56 27.29 -11.32
C GLN A 201 69.01 26.76 -11.28
N PRO A 202 69.24 25.44 -11.21
CA PRO A 202 69.37 24.71 -12.48
C PRO A 202 68.91 23.24 -12.47
N MET A 203 68.27 22.88 -13.59
CA MET A 203 68.59 21.78 -14.51
C MET A 203 68.92 20.36 -13.98
N ILE A 204 67.98 19.45 -14.26
CA ILE A 204 68.11 18.21 -15.06
C ILE A 204 69.18 17.17 -14.65
N ILE A 205 68.71 15.93 -14.40
CA ILE A 205 69.30 14.73 -15.02
C ILE A 205 68.22 13.65 -15.27
N ASN A 206 68.61 12.40 -15.55
CA ASN A 206 67.87 11.37 -16.28
C ASN A 206 67.84 10.02 -15.54
N ASP A 207 66.77 9.25 -15.79
CA ASP A 207 66.73 7.82 -16.15
C ASP A 207 67.15 6.75 -15.10
N HIS A 208 66.20 5.89 -14.69
CA HIS A 208 66.24 4.43 -14.95
C HIS A 208 65.12 3.61 -14.26
N LEU A 209 64.33 2.94 -15.11
CA LEU A 209 63.89 1.53 -15.03
C LEU A 209 63.06 1.02 -13.81
N SER A 210 61.79 1.44 -13.77
CA SER A 210 60.56 0.59 -13.80
C SER A 210 60.24 -0.53 -12.77
N THR A 211 59.07 -0.37 -12.11
CA THR A 211 58.06 -1.42 -11.72
C THR A 211 58.39 -2.43 -10.60
N PRO A 212 57.41 -3.18 -9.99
CA PRO A 212 55.94 -3.17 -10.17
C PRO A 212 55.13 -2.82 -8.90
N GLY A 213 54.02 -2.10 -9.07
CA GLY A 213 53.01 -1.82 -8.02
C GLY A 213 51.59 -2.24 -8.44
N PRO A 214 50.73 -2.72 -7.52
CA PRO A 214 49.40 -3.32 -7.81
C PRO A 214 48.23 -2.29 -7.66
N PRO A 215 46.95 -2.70 -7.78
CA PRO A 215 46.06 -2.59 -8.94
C PRO A 215 45.07 -1.39 -8.91
N THR A 216 44.54 -1.03 -10.09
CA THR A 216 43.70 0.14 -10.42
C THR A 216 42.17 -0.07 -10.32
N SER A 217 41.41 1.00 -9.99
CA SER A 217 39.94 1.08 -9.89
C SER A 217 39.28 1.81 -11.09
N ARG A 218 37.95 1.71 -11.25
CA ARG A 218 37.15 2.25 -12.38
C ARG A 218 36.46 3.60 -12.09
N SER A 219 35.94 4.23 -13.14
CA SER A 219 34.86 5.24 -13.11
C SER A 219 33.50 4.65 -13.62
N PRO A 220 32.36 5.33 -13.43
CA PRO A 220 31.00 4.80 -13.69
C PRO A 220 30.48 4.98 -15.15
N ILE A 221 29.19 4.74 -15.38
CA ILE A 221 28.51 4.72 -16.69
C ILE A 221 27.28 5.66 -16.74
N HIS A 222 27.04 6.31 -17.89
CA HIS A 222 25.79 7.00 -18.29
C HIS A 222 25.45 6.76 -19.77
N THR A 223 24.22 7.05 -20.17
CA THR A 223 23.54 6.43 -21.33
C THR A 223 22.33 7.22 -21.88
N LEU A 224 22.21 8.51 -21.58
CA LEU A 224 21.04 9.35 -21.93
C LEU A 224 21.45 10.78 -22.29
N ASP A 225 20.56 11.47 -23.00
CA ASP A 225 20.65 12.88 -23.36
C ASP A 225 19.95 13.78 -22.34
N PHE A 226 20.61 14.89 -22.02
CA PHE A 226 20.26 15.71 -20.87
C PHE A 226 19.31 16.83 -21.31
N GLN A 227 18.05 16.43 -21.48
CA GLN A 227 16.96 17.21 -22.07
C GLN A 227 15.80 17.42 -21.08
N HIS A 228 14.89 18.33 -21.42
CA HIS A 228 13.64 18.50 -20.68
C HIS A 228 12.61 17.45 -21.12
N HIS A 229 12.17 16.59 -20.21
CA HIS A 229 11.20 15.55 -20.53
C HIS A 229 9.77 16.07 -20.32
N SER A 230 8.92 16.01 -21.34
CA SER A 230 7.47 16.14 -21.16
C SER A 230 6.92 15.05 -20.25
N TYR A 231 5.69 15.20 -19.75
CA TYR A 231 5.05 14.21 -18.89
C TYR A 231 5.03 12.80 -19.52
N ASP A 232 4.68 12.69 -20.80
CA ASP A 232 4.61 11.40 -21.50
C ASP A 232 6.00 10.76 -21.66
N GLU A 233 7.03 11.56 -21.95
CA GLU A 233 8.42 11.10 -22.07
C GLU A 233 8.98 10.64 -20.71
N MET A 234 8.69 11.38 -19.64
CA MET A 234 9.07 11.01 -18.28
C MET A 234 8.39 9.69 -17.86
N GLU A 235 7.09 9.54 -18.13
CA GLU A 235 6.34 8.32 -17.83
C GLU A 235 6.94 7.11 -18.55
N MET A 236 7.19 7.24 -19.85
CA MET A 236 7.80 6.19 -20.66
C MET A 236 9.20 5.83 -20.16
N PHE A 237 10.00 6.84 -19.78
CA PHE A 237 11.35 6.64 -19.25
C PHE A 237 11.37 5.85 -17.93
N LEU A 238 10.52 6.22 -16.98
CA LEU A 238 10.42 5.52 -15.70
C LEU A 238 9.91 4.08 -15.88
N GLN A 239 8.91 3.88 -16.75
CA GLN A 239 8.40 2.55 -17.05
C GLN A 239 9.47 1.65 -17.70
N LEU A 240 10.25 2.21 -18.63
CA LEU A 240 11.36 1.51 -19.28
C LEU A 240 12.43 1.07 -18.28
N LEU A 241 12.89 1.98 -17.42
CA LEU A 241 13.89 1.64 -16.40
C LEU A 241 13.37 0.59 -15.41
N SER A 242 12.10 0.69 -15.02
CA SER A 242 11.47 -0.33 -14.16
C SER A 242 11.38 -1.70 -14.81
N ALA A 243 11.20 -1.76 -16.13
CA ALA A 243 11.14 -3.00 -16.90
C ALA A 243 12.54 -3.61 -17.15
N ILE A 244 13.57 -2.78 -17.31
CA ILE A 244 14.97 -3.23 -17.51
C ILE A 244 15.59 -3.71 -16.19
N HIS A 245 15.26 -3.07 -15.07
CA HIS A 245 15.88 -3.33 -13.76
C HIS A 245 14.90 -3.83 -12.67
N PRO A 246 13.99 -4.78 -12.97
CA PRO A 246 12.89 -5.16 -12.05
C PRO A 246 13.37 -5.79 -10.73
N SER A 247 14.61 -6.25 -10.66
CA SER A 247 15.22 -6.80 -9.44
C SER A 247 15.53 -5.75 -8.37
N ILE A 248 15.64 -4.48 -8.77
CA ILE A 248 16.02 -3.37 -7.90
C ILE A 248 15.05 -2.18 -7.96
N THR A 249 14.14 -2.12 -8.93
CA THR A 249 13.18 -1.02 -9.09
C THR A 249 11.72 -1.43 -8.87
N TYR A 250 10.91 -0.55 -8.28
CA TYR A 250 9.46 -0.66 -8.26
C TYR A 250 8.82 0.72 -8.53
N LEU A 251 8.22 0.87 -9.71
CA LEU A 251 7.54 2.10 -10.10
C LEU A 251 6.11 2.12 -9.56
N LYS A 252 5.74 3.19 -8.85
CA LYS A 252 4.38 3.41 -8.32
C LYS A 252 3.94 4.85 -8.53
N SER A 253 2.65 5.10 -8.33
CA SER A 253 2.09 6.45 -8.32
C SER A 253 1.67 6.82 -6.89
N ALA A 254 2.10 8.00 -6.42
CA ALA A 254 1.70 8.54 -5.11
C ALA A 254 0.29 9.15 -5.14
N GLY A 255 -0.25 9.43 -6.33
CA GLY A 255 -1.55 10.08 -6.53
C GLY A 255 -1.66 10.68 -7.92
N ARG A 256 -2.63 11.57 -8.13
CA ARG A 256 -2.82 12.27 -9.40
C ARG A 256 -2.86 13.78 -9.21
N SER A 257 -2.37 14.51 -10.20
CA SER A 257 -2.55 15.96 -10.31
C SER A 257 -4.01 16.31 -10.60
N VAL A 258 -4.35 17.60 -10.55
CA VAL A 258 -5.71 18.10 -10.86
C VAL A 258 -6.15 17.72 -12.28
N GLN A 259 -5.25 17.73 -13.27
CA GLN A 259 -5.53 17.29 -14.65
C GLN A 259 -5.42 15.77 -14.84
N GLY A 260 -5.25 15.00 -13.76
CA GLY A 260 -5.31 13.53 -13.78
C GLY A 260 -4.00 12.82 -14.15
N ARG A 261 -2.87 13.53 -14.21
CA ARG A 261 -1.53 12.97 -14.45
C ARG A 261 -1.01 12.26 -13.20
N ASN A 262 -0.33 11.13 -13.34
CA ASN A 262 0.20 10.36 -12.21
C ASN A 262 1.43 11.07 -11.60
N LEU A 263 1.50 11.10 -10.27
CA LEU A 263 2.69 11.54 -9.53
C LEU A 263 3.61 10.33 -9.32
N TYR A 264 4.43 10.03 -10.32
CA TYR A 264 5.30 8.86 -10.34
C TYR A 264 6.40 8.92 -9.28
N VAL A 265 6.61 7.78 -8.62
CA VAL A 265 7.69 7.55 -7.65
C VAL A 265 8.42 6.28 -8.05
N MET A 266 9.73 6.39 -8.31
CA MET A 266 10.61 5.24 -8.48
C MET A 266 11.19 4.83 -7.13
N GLU A 267 10.88 3.61 -6.68
CA GLU A 267 11.54 2.98 -5.54
C GLU A 267 12.74 2.15 -6.03
N ILE A 268 13.92 2.35 -5.45
CA ILE A 268 15.17 1.66 -5.80
C ILE A 268 15.76 1.02 -4.53
N SER A 269 15.74 -0.32 -4.46
CA SER A 269 16.35 -1.13 -3.39
C SER A 269 16.38 -2.61 -3.78
N THR A 270 17.16 -3.45 -3.09
CA THR A 270 17.09 -4.92 -3.32
C THR A 270 15.76 -5.53 -2.88
N ASN A 271 15.11 -6.31 -3.76
CA ASN A 271 13.77 -6.87 -3.54
C ASN A 271 12.70 -5.77 -3.30
N PRO A 272 12.52 -4.85 -4.26
CA PRO A 272 11.66 -3.67 -4.12
C PRO A 272 10.17 -4.06 -4.03
N GLY A 273 9.35 -3.25 -3.36
CA GLY A 273 7.92 -3.54 -3.17
C GLY A 273 7.59 -4.56 -2.06
N VAL A 274 8.59 -5.13 -1.39
CA VAL A 274 8.47 -5.97 -0.18
C VAL A 274 9.06 -5.20 1.02
N ASP A 275 8.36 -5.23 2.16
CA ASP A 275 8.78 -4.51 3.37
C ASP A 275 10.20 -4.93 3.84
N GLN A 276 11.09 -3.93 3.92
CA GLN A 276 12.54 -4.08 4.03
C GLN A 276 12.98 -4.12 5.49
N GLN A 277 13.22 -5.30 6.05
CA GLN A 277 13.85 -5.37 7.38
C GLN A 277 15.25 -4.74 7.33
N GLY A 278 15.48 -3.67 8.11
CA GLY A 278 16.82 -3.14 8.39
C GLY A 278 17.34 -2.02 7.51
N LYS A 279 16.56 -1.46 6.57
CA LYS A 279 17.04 -0.42 5.66
C LYS A 279 16.38 0.94 5.89
N PRO A 280 17.14 2.04 6.04
CA PRO A 280 16.59 3.38 6.09
C PRO A 280 15.97 3.78 4.74
N GLU A 281 14.91 4.59 4.79
CA GLU A 281 14.26 5.14 3.61
C GLU A 281 14.69 6.60 3.35
N VAL A 282 15.05 6.91 2.11
CA VAL A 282 15.45 8.27 1.68
C VAL A 282 14.51 8.75 0.58
N MET A 283 14.09 10.01 0.66
CA MET A 283 13.17 10.65 -0.28
C MET A 283 13.86 11.72 -1.12
N PHE A 284 13.52 11.77 -2.40
CA PHE A 284 13.74 12.93 -3.26
C PHE A 284 12.44 13.38 -3.90
N LEU A 285 12.28 14.70 -4.02
CA LEU A 285 11.14 15.33 -4.69
C LEU A 285 11.63 16.48 -5.57
N GLY A 286 11.15 16.54 -6.82
CA GLY A 286 11.49 17.59 -7.77
C GLY A 286 10.24 18.28 -8.31
N ASN A 287 10.45 19.46 -8.91
CA ASN A 287 9.43 20.19 -9.67
C ASN A 287 8.14 20.38 -8.87
N LEU A 288 8.31 20.87 -7.64
CA LEU A 288 7.23 21.26 -6.73
C LEU A 288 6.46 22.47 -7.31
N HIS A 289 7.18 23.44 -7.86
CA HIS A 289 6.61 24.41 -8.79
C HIS A 289 6.86 23.93 -10.21
N GLY A 290 5.84 24.01 -11.07
CA GLY A 290 5.90 23.46 -12.42
C GLY A 290 6.92 24.14 -13.32
N ASN A 291 7.16 25.43 -13.09
CA ASN A 291 8.15 26.26 -13.76
C ASN A 291 9.59 26.07 -13.23
N GLU A 292 9.82 25.26 -12.19
CA GLU A 292 11.16 24.90 -11.71
C GLU A 292 11.62 23.60 -12.36
N PHE A 293 12.19 23.71 -13.55
CA PHE A 293 12.45 22.56 -14.43
C PHE A 293 13.61 21.67 -13.93
N ILE A 294 14.62 22.28 -13.30
CA ILE A 294 15.88 21.58 -12.99
C ILE A 294 15.71 20.37 -12.06
N GLY A 295 14.83 20.47 -11.07
CA GLY A 295 14.64 19.40 -10.09
C GLY A 295 14.10 18.11 -10.71
N ARG A 296 13.26 18.23 -11.74
CA ARG A 296 12.72 17.07 -12.46
C ARG A 296 13.81 16.29 -13.17
N GLU A 297 14.61 16.99 -13.98
CA GLU A 297 15.59 16.35 -14.85
C GLU A 297 16.73 15.73 -14.03
N ILE A 298 17.20 16.41 -12.99
CA ILE A 298 18.25 15.89 -12.09
C ILE A 298 17.81 14.60 -11.39
N LEU A 299 16.53 14.49 -11.02
CA LEU A 299 16.01 13.29 -10.38
C LEU A 299 15.79 12.12 -11.36
N LEU A 300 15.43 12.39 -12.61
CA LEU A 300 15.39 11.36 -13.66
C LEU A 300 16.80 10.79 -13.91
N ASN A 301 17.81 11.67 -13.97
CA ASN A 301 19.20 11.26 -14.12
C ASN A 301 19.69 10.44 -12.92
N LEU A 302 19.24 10.76 -11.70
CA LEU A 302 19.56 9.98 -10.50
C LEU A 302 18.97 8.57 -10.55
N VAL A 303 17.72 8.43 -11.00
CA VAL A 303 17.08 7.12 -11.16
C VAL A 303 17.88 6.25 -12.14
N GLU A 304 18.26 6.81 -13.28
CA GLU A 304 19.05 6.09 -14.28
C GLU A 304 20.42 5.68 -13.77
N TYR A 305 21.16 6.62 -13.18
CA TYR A 305 22.49 6.38 -12.65
C TYR A 305 22.49 5.24 -11.63
N LEU A 306 21.55 5.26 -10.67
CA LEU A 306 21.44 4.21 -9.67
C LEU A 306 21.14 2.84 -10.29
N CYS A 307 20.24 2.78 -11.27
CA CYS A 307 19.85 1.53 -11.91
C CYS A 307 20.97 0.92 -12.75
N ARG A 308 21.63 1.72 -13.59
CA ARG A 308 22.64 1.22 -14.54
C ARG A 308 24.02 1.02 -13.93
N ASN A 309 24.30 1.62 -12.78
CA ASN A 309 25.56 1.41 -12.04
C ASN A 309 25.43 0.38 -10.89
N TYR A 310 24.23 -0.15 -10.64
CA TYR A 310 24.05 -1.25 -9.69
C TYR A 310 24.70 -2.54 -10.21
N GLY A 311 25.63 -3.10 -9.42
CA GLY A 311 26.45 -4.26 -9.78
C GLY A 311 27.81 -3.89 -10.40
N GLU A 312 27.95 -2.68 -10.94
CA GLU A 312 29.20 -2.20 -11.57
C GLU A 312 29.97 -1.22 -10.67
N ASP A 313 29.28 -0.25 -10.08
CA ASP A 313 29.87 0.71 -9.13
C ASP A 313 29.69 0.20 -7.68
N PRO A 314 30.78 -0.03 -6.93
CA PRO A 314 30.70 -0.52 -5.55
C PRO A 314 30.00 0.43 -4.58
N LEU A 315 30.05 1.75 -4.81
CA LEU A 315 29.33 2.73 -3.99
C LEU A 315 27.82 2.63 -4.26
N VAL A 316 27.40 2.68 -5.52
CA VAL A 316 25.97 2.54 -5.90
C VAL A 316 25.40 1.21 -5.43
N THR A 317 26.14 0.13 -5.67
CA THR A 317 25.74 -1.22 -5.23
C THR A 317 25.56 -1.27 -3.72
N ARG A 318 26.48 -0.68 -2.95
CA ARG A 318 26.33 -0.60 -1.50
C ARG A 318 25.12 0.24 -1.09
N LEU A 319 24.91 1.40 -1.71
CA LEU A 319 23.78 2.28 -1.39
C LEU A 319 22.42 1.60 -1.66
N VAL A 320 22.23 0.99 -2.83
CA VAL A 320 21.00 0.25 -3.17
C VAL A 320 20.82 -0.99 -2.28
N ASN A 321 21.92 -1.63 -1.88
CA ASN A 321 21.88 -2.75 -0.93
C ASN A 321 21.55 -2.31 0.50
N SER A 322 22.01 -1.15 0.95
CA SER A 322 21.84 -0.69 2.33
C SER A 322 20.60 0.16 2.56
N THR A 323 20.06 0.79 1.51
CA THR A 323 19.10 1.89 1.62
C THR A 323 17.91 1.66 0.68
N LYS A 324 16.76 2.21 1.03
CA LYS A 324 15.57 2.22 0.16
C LYS A 324 15.34 3.64 -0.34
N ILE A 325 15.61 3.86 -1.62
CA ILE A 325 15.66 5.20 -2.21
C ILE A 325 14.35 5.43 -2.98
N HIS A 326 13.63 6.49 -2.66
CA HIS A 326 12.41 6.87 -3.35
C HIS A 326 12.57 8.21 -4.06
N ILE A 327 12.30 8.25 -5.35
CA ILE A 327 12.51 9.44 -6.18
C ILE A 327 11.20 9.82 -6.88
N MET A 328 10.67 11.02 -6.59
CA MET A 328 9.55 11.65 -7.27
C MET A 328 10.07 12.79 -8.17
N PRO A 329 10.18 12.59 -9.50
CA PRO A 329 10.73 13.62 -10.38
C PRO A 329 9.86 14.87 -10.50
N SER A 330 8.53 14.73 -10.50
CA SER A 330 7.61 15.87 -10.65
C SER A 330 6.40 15.76 -9.73
N MET A 331 6.29 16.72 -8.81
CA MET A 331 5.10 16.91 -7.97
C MET A 331 4.03 17.76 -8.65
N ASN A 332 4.42 18.72 -9.50
CA ASN A 332 3.50 19.59 -10.27
C ASN A 332 3.65 19.40 -11.79
N PRO A 333 3.26 18.24 -12.34
CA PRO A 333 3.35 18.00 -13.78
C PRO A 333 2.39 18.89 -14.58
N ASP A 334 1.30 19.38 -13.98
CA ASP A 334 0.33 20.25 -14.65
C ASP A 334 0.91 21.63 -14.93
N GLY A 335 1.58 22.23 -13.93
CA GLY A 335 2.28 23.50 -14.10
C GLY A 335 3.43 23.39 -15.11
N TYR A 336 4.12 22.25 -15.15
CA TYR A 336 5.23 22.01 -16.09
C TYR A 336 4.77 22.07 -17.57
N GLU A 337 3.62 21.48 -17.88
CA GLU A 337 3.09 21.42 -19.26
C GLU A 337 2.61 22.79 -19.79
N LEU A 338 2.44 23.79 -18.92
CA LEU A 338 2.05 25.16 -19.31
C LEU A 338 3.18 25.96 -20.00
N LYS A 339 4.41 25.41 -20.09
CA LYS A 339 5.56 25.96 -20.84
C LYS A 339 5.23 26.34 -22.29
N ARG A 340 4.17 25.77 -22.87
CA ARG A 340 3.74 25.98 -24.27
C ARG A 340 3.01 27.29 -24.54
N VAL A 341 2.76 28.13 -23.52
CA VAL A 341 2.10 29.43 -23.66
C VAL A 341 3.13 30.55 -23.50
N SER A 342 3.28 31.43 -24.49
CA SER A 342 4.21 32.57 -24.44
C SER A 342 3.82 33.58 -23.35
N GLY A 343 4.69 33.83 -22.37
CA GLY A 343 4.53 34.87 -21.33
C GLY A 343 5.61 34.83 -20.24
N ASP A 344 5.38 35.54 -19.13
CA ASP A 344 6.31 35.65 -18.00
C ASP A 344 6.38 34.36 -17.16
N LEU A 345 7.54 33.67 -17.19
CA LEU A 345 7.79 32.40 -16.50
C LEU A 345 7.83 32.51 -14.97
N SER A 346 7.92 33.73 -14.42
CA SER A 346 7.81 33.94 -12.96
C SER A 346 6.37 33.72 -12.44
N ILE A 347 5.38 33.75 -13.35
CA ILE A 347 3.95 33.61 -13.04
C ILE A 347 3.37 32.35 -13.72
N ILE A 348 3.74 32.11 -14.98
CA ILE A 348 3.19 31.00 -15.76
C ILE A 348 3.84 29.67 -15.34
N GLY A 349 3.02 28.72 -14.90
CA GLY A 349 3.45 27.38 -14.51
C GLY A 349 3.96 27.25 -13.07
N HIS A 350 3.99 28.35 -12.29
CA HIS A 350 4.37 28.33 -10.87
C HIS A 350 3.37 27.54 -10.03
N GLY A 351 2.09 27.94 -10.09
CA GLY A 351 0.99 27.23 -9.43
C GLY A 351 0.64 25.91 -10.12
N ASN A 352 -0.19 25.10 -9.46
CA ASN A 352 -0.84 23.95 -10.09
C ASN A 352 -1.95 24.41 -11.08
N SER A 353 -2.75 23.51 -11.63
CA SER A 353 -3.76 23.90 -12.62
C SER A 353 -4.89 24.79 -12.09
N HIS A 354 -5.09 24.87 -10.76
CA HIS A 354 -5.98 25.82 -10.11
C HIS A 354 -5.28 27.15 -9.74
N ASN A 355 -4.03 27.34 -10.19
CA ASN A 355 -3.18 28.47 -9.88
C ASN A 355 -2.86 28.62 -8.38
N VAL A 356 -2.77 27.50 -7.66
CA VAL A 356 -2.39 27.44 -6.24
C VAL A 356 -0.91 27.12 -6.10
N ASP A 357 -0.20 27.87 -5.25
CA ASP A 357 1.18 27.57 -4.85
C ASP A 357 1.21 26.35 -3.92
N LEU A 358 1.71 25.21 -4.42
CA LEU A 358 1.79 23.96 -3.67
C LEU A 358 2.75 24.06 -2.46
N ASN A 359 3.75 24.92 -2.50
CA ASN A 359 4.67 25.14 -1.39
C ASN A 359 4.09 26.03 -0.29
N ALA A 360 2.89 26.56 -0.45
CA ALA A 360 2.17 27.26 0.61
C ALA A 360 0.87 26.53 1.01
N ASN A 361 0.67 25.32 0.47
CA ASN A 361 -0.58 24.59 0.58
C ASN A 361 -0.54 23.49 1.67
N PHE A 362 0.59 23.31 2.37
CA PHE A 362 0.69 22.34 3.46
C PHE A 362 0.04 22.88 4.76
N PRO A 363 -0.66 22.03 5.53
CA PRO A 363 -1.42 22.49 6.70
C PRO A 363 -0.51 22.81 7.89
N LYS A 364 -0.64 24.01 8.47
CA LYS A 364 0.07 24.42 9.70
C LYS A 364 -0.31 23.62 10.95
N GLN A 365 -1.56 23.13 11.01
CA GLN A 365 -2.09 22.32 12.10
C GLN A 365 -3.01 21.23 11.55
N PRO A 366 -3.11 20.03 12.16
CA PRO A 366 -4.01 18.94 11.72
C PRO A 366 -5.52 19.23 11.73
N ARG A 367 -5.93 20.48 11.93
CA ARG A 367 -7.33 20.96 11.95
C ARG A 367 -7.55 22.30 11.21
N SER A 368 -6.56 22.82 10.46
CA SER A 368 -6.77 24.03 9.66
C SER A 368 -7.73 23.75 8.49
N GLY A 369 -8.86 24.45 8.41
CA GLY A 369 -9.91 24.29 7.38
C GLY A 369 -9.53 24.74 5.97
N ASN A 370 -8.27 24.57 5.57
CA ASN A 370 -7.74 25.03 4.30
C ASN A 370 -7.94 23.96 3.22
N THR A 371 -8.28 24.38 2.00
CA THR A 371 -8.38 23.50 0.83
C THR A 371 -6.98 23.05 0.40
N VAL A 372 -6.68 21.77 0.61
CA VAL A 372 -5.43 21.13 0.18
C VAL A 372 -5.61 20.60 -1.24
N GLU A 373 -4.70 20.95 -2.14
CA GLU A 373 -4.71 20.52 -3.54
C GLU A 373 -4.43 19.03 -3.69
N ALA A 374 -4.80 18.46 -4.84
CA ALA A 374 -4.68 17.04 -5.12
C ALA A 374 -3.22 16.55 -4.99
N GLU A 375 -2.27 17.35 -5.49
CA GLU A 375 -0.84 17.08 -5.45
C GLU A 375 -0.31 17.07 -4.00
N THR A 376 -0.63 18.12 -3.23
CA THR A 376 -0.24 18.25 -1.82
C THR A 376 -0.78 17.09 -0.98
N LYS A 377 -2.05 16.70 -1.20
CA LYS A 377 -2.68 15.58 -0.48
C LYS A 377 -1.99 14.24 -0.82
N ALA A 378 -1.63 14.03 -2.07
CA ALA A 378 -0.91 12.84 -2.52
C ALA A 378 0.47 12.72 -1.84
N VAL A 379 1.25 13.82 -1.80
CA VAL A 379 2.56 13.84 -1.15
C VAL A 379 2.45 13.65 0.37
N ILE A 380 1.47 14.27 1.03
CA ILE A 380 1.21 14.05 2.48
C ILE A 380 0.94 12.57 2.77
N ASN A 381 0.08 11.92 1.97
CA ASN A 381 -0.24 10.51 2.14
C ASN A 381 0.96 9.61 1.87
N TRP A 382 1.77 9.95 0.87
CA TRP A 382 2.99 9.21 0.54
C TRP A 382 4.03 9.28 1.66
N ILE A 383 4.32 10.47 2.18
CA ILE A 383 5.27 10.65 3.29
C ILE A 383 4.79 9.89 4.53
N LYS A 384 3.50 9.94 4.86
CA LYS A 384 2.93 9.22 6.02
C LYS A 384 2.89 7.70 5.87
N ALA A 385 2.92 7.18 4.65
CA ALA A 385 2.90 5.74 4.40
C ALA A 385 4.29 5.10 4.57
N HIS A 386 5.34 5.89 4.75
CA HIS A 386 6.74 5.46 4.72
C HIS A 386 7.49 6.03 5.93
N TYR A 387 8.57 5.38 6.35
CA TYR A 387 9.41 5.84 7.47
C TYR A 387 10.64 6.57 6.91
N PHE A 388 10.40 7.67 6.19
CA PHE A 388 11.48 8.47 5.59
C PHE A 388 12.36 9.09 6.68
N VAL A 389 13.65 8.79 6.63
CA VAL A 389 14.64 9.31 7.57
C VAL A 389 15.20 10.64 7.07
N LEU A 390 15.47 10.73 5.77
CA LEU A 390 16.09 11.88 5.13
C LEU A 390 15.39 12.21 3.81
N SER A 391 15.16 13.49 3.55
CA SER A 391 14.46 14.00 2.37
C SER A 391 15.15 15.22 1.78
N ALA A 392 15.23 15.29 0.45
CA ALA A 392 15.64 16.50 -0.27
C ALA A 392 14.62 16.88 -1.36
N SER A 393 14.17 18.14 -1.32
CA SER A 393 13.41 18.77 -2.40
C SER A 393 14.38 19.54 -3.30
N ILE A 394 14.41 19.22 -4.60
CA ILE A 394 15.32 19.83 -5.56
C ILE A 394 14.60 20.98 -6.28
N ARG A 395 15.14 22.19 -6.17
CA ARG A 395 14.50 23.47 -6.56
C ARG A 395 15.32 24.25 -7.58
N GLY A 396 14.66 25.09 -8.36
CA GLY A 396 15.28 26.07 -9.28
C GLY A 396 14.74 27.49 -9.04
N GLY A 397 15.39 28.51 -9.60
CA GLY A 397 15.00 29.91 -9.42
C GLY A 397 15.49 30.58 -8.13
N THR A 398 16.50 30.02 -7.45
CA THR A 398 17.00 30.52 -6.16
C THR A 398 18.12 31.55 -6.32
N GLU A 399 18.17 32.56 -5.43
CA GLU A 399 19.14 33.68 -5.49
C GLU A 399 20.62 33.25 -5.45
N SER A 400 20.89 32.02 -5.03
CA SER A 400 22.17 31.29 -5.22
C SER A 400 21.91 29.79 -5.12
N VAL A 401 22.93 28.96 -5.33
CA VAL A 401 22.89 27.53 -4.98
C VAL A 401 22.98 27.40 -3.46
N LEU A 402 21.93 26.88 -2.81
CA LEU A 402 21.83 26.87 -1.35
C LEU A 402 20.97 25.70 -0.82
N VAL A 403 21.32 25.21 0.37
CA VAL A 403 20.58 24.23 1.16
C VAL A 403 19.79 24.98 2.24
N VAL A 404 18.46 24.93 2.14
CA VAL A 404 17.54 25.51 3.13
C VAL A 404 16.98 24.41 4.03
N TYR A 405 16.94 24.67 5.32
CA TYR A 405 16.29 23.84 6.33
C TYR A 405 15.31 24.68 7.17
N PRO A 406 14.37 24.05 7.92
CA PRO A 406 13.32 24.78 8.64
C PRO A 406 13.87 25.83 9.61
N SER A 407 13.10 26.90 9.83
CA SER A 407 13.42 27.91 10.85
C SER A 407 12.86 27.52 12.23
N SER A 408 13.45 28.08 13.30
CA SER A 408 13.07 27.83 14.70
C SER A 408 13.28 26.37 15.15
N LEU A 409 14.50 25.88 14.95
CA LEU A 409 14.96 24.56 15.40
C LEU A 409 15.61 24.64 16.78
N ASP A 410 15.60 23.53 17.51
CA ASP A 410 16.45 23.37 18.69
C ASP A 410 17.91 23.21 18.27
N SER A 411 18.85 23.58 19.15
CA SER A 411 20.29 23.58 18.81
C SER A 411 20.80 22.21 18.35
N VAL A 412 20.29 21.13 18.94
CA VAL A 412 20.68 19.75 18.57
C VAL A 412 20.32 19.42 17.13
N ASP A 413 19.11 19.77 16.69
CA ASP A 413 18.66 19.50 15.33
C ASP A 413 19.27 20.49 14.33
N GLU A 414 19.48 21.75 14.75
CA GLU A 414 20.17 22.75 13.93
C GLU A 414 21.60 22.33 13.57
N ASP A 415 22.36 21.82 14.53
CA ASP A 415 23.71 21.28 14.30
C ASP A 415 23.68 20.09 13.34
N MET A 416 22.64 19.25 13.44
CA MET A 416 22.44 18.13 12.51
C MET A 416 22.14 18.61 11.09
N PHE A 417 21.25 19.59 10.92
CA PHE A 417 20.96 20.17 9.60
C PHE A 417 22.20 20.84 8.98
N LYS A 418 23.01 21.54 9.79
CA LYS A 418 24.29 22.10 9.34
C LYS A 418 25.24 21.01 8.88
N SER A 419 25.39 19.92 9.65
CA SER A 419 26.25 18.79 9.28
C SER A 419 25.82 18.15 7.96
N VAL A 420 24.52 17.92 7.74
CA VAL A 420 23.99 17.38 6.48
C VAL A 420 24.18 18.37 5.32
N ALA A 421 23.96 19.67 5.55
CA ALA A 421 24.16 20.70 4.54
C ALA A 421 25.65 20.80 4.15
N GLU A 422 26.55 20.79 5.14
CA GLU A 422 28.01 20.75 4.93
C GLU A 422 28.42 19.51 4.15
N ALA A 423 27.86 18.33 4.45
CA ALA A 423 28.15 17.11 3.69
C ALA A 423 27.75 17.25 2.20
N TYR A 424 26.68 17.98 1.90
CA TYR A 424 26.30 18.30 0.52
C TYR A 424 27.26 19.32 -0.11
N TYR A 425 27.58 20.42 0.60
CA TYR A 425 28.43 21.50 0.08
C TYR A 425 29.90 21.12 -0.08
N VAL A 426 30.47 20.33 0.83
CA VAL A 426 31.88 19.87 0.75
C VAL A 426 32.12 19.07 -0.53
N VAL A 427 31.09 18.39 -1.02
CA VAL A 427 31.15 17.56 -2.24
C VAL A 427 30.71 18.34 -3.49
N CYS A 428 29.81 19.32 -3.35
CA CYS A 428 29.37 20.20 -4.43
C CYS A 428 30.49 21.18 -4.82
N MET A 429 30.69 21.42 -6.12
CA MET A 429 31.90 22.09 -6.66
C MET A 429 32.09 23.58 -6.26
N ILE A 430 31.23 24.16 -5.42
CA ILE A 430 31.13 25.60 -5.20
C ILE A 430 32.01 26.00 -4.01
N ARG A 431 33.31 26.13 -4.27
CA ARG A 431 34.31 26.56 -3.28
C ARG A 431 34.89 27.91 -3.66
N SER A 432 34.05 28.93 -3.85
CA SER A 432 34.46 30.36 -3.92
C SER A 432 33.26 31.30 -4.01
N PHE A 433 32.74 31.78 -2.87
CA PHE A 433 32.61 33.20 -2.52
C PHE A 433 31.79 33.33 -1.23
N LEU A 434 32.41 33.96 -0.22
CA LEU A 434 31.81 34.38 1.05
C LEU A 434 31.15 33.30 1.93
N PHE A 435 31.90 32.96 2.97
CA PHE A 435 31.42 32.67 4.32
C PHE A 435 30.44 33.77 4.77
N PHE A 436 29.20 33.69 4.32
CA PHE A 436 28.07 34.26 5.03
C PHE A 436 27.05 33.14 5.13
N LEU A 437 27.04 32.51 6.31
CA LEU A 437 25.84 31.90 6.87
C LEU A 437 24.84 33.05 7.03
N PHE A 438 24.30 33.56 5.92
CA PHE A 438 23.29 34.59 5.95
C PHE A 438 22.12 33.95 6.68
N HIS A 439 21.95 34.37 7.94
CA HIS A 439 20.68 34.38 8.64
C HIS A 439 19.72 35.27 7.86
N MET A 440 19.39 34.91 6.63
CA MET A 440 18.22 35.46 6.00
C MET A 440 17.05 34.69 6.60
N LYS A 441 16.50 35.26 7.67
CA LYS A 441 15.06 35.20 7.92
C LYS A 441 14.40 35.73 6.64
N ILE A 442 14.16 34.84 5.70
CA ILE A 442 13.43 35.15 4.50
C ILE A 442 11.94 35.05 4.86
N ASP A 443 11.40 36.15 5.38
CA ASP A 443 9.99 36.50 5.15
C ASP A 443 9.91 37.06 3.72
N ILE A 444 9.98 36.19 2.69
CA ILE A 444 9.74 36.62 1.30
C ILE A 444 8.23 36.71 1.08
N PHE A 445 7.80 37.97 0.97
CA PHE A 445 6.60 38.51 0.31
C PHE A 445 5.26 38.50 1.05
N ALA A 446 5.07 39.58 1.80
CA ALA A 446 3.78 40.24 1.91
C ALA A 446 3.24 40.63 0.52
N LEU A 447 2.20 39.94 0.03
CA LEU A 447 0.93 40.55 -0.44
C LEU A 447 -0.11 39.50 -0.92
N TYR A 448 -0.34 38.40 -0.20
CA TYR A 448 -1.57 37.60 -0.33
C TYR A 448 -1.83 36.91 1.03
N ILE A 449 -3.09 36.76 1.43
CA ILE A 449 -3.46 36.07 2.68
C ILE A 449 -3.01 34.60 2.58
N MET A 450 -1.83 34.27 3.12
CA MET A 450 -1.26 32.92 3.11
C MET A 450 -1.93 32.05 4.17
N VAL A 451 -2.53 30.93 3.76
CA VAL A 451 -3.32 30.06 4.66
C VAL A 451 -2.51 28.88 5.23
N GLY A 452 -1.60 28.29 4.46
CA GLY A 452 -0.78 27.13 4.86
C GLY A 452 0.65 27.50 5.26
N THR A 453 1.57 26.57 5.00
CA THR A 453 3.03 26.65 5.20
C THR A 453 3.73 25.77 4.15
N ASP A 454 5.07 25.73 4.20
CA ASP A 454 5.90 24.96 3.30
C ASP A 454 6.05 23.47 3.64
N MET A 455 6.31 22.68 2.58
CA MET A 455 6.47 21.22 2.66
C MET A 455 7.57 20.82 3.64
N LEU A 456 8.67 21.56 3.62
CA LEU A 456 9.88 21.29 4.39
C LEU A 456 9.61 21.42 5.90
N THR A 457 9.02 22.54 6.32
CA THR A 457 8.60 22.75 7.71
C THR A 457 7.54 21.73 8.13
N TRP A 458 6.59 21.40 7.24
CA TRP A 458 5.55 20.43 7.54
C TRP A 458 6.11 19.02 7.77
N ALA A 459 7.03 18.56 6.91
CA ALA A 459 7.65 17.24 7.01
C ALA A 459 8.39 17.08 8.34
N TYR A 460 9.25 18.05 8.70
CA TYR A 460 9.99 18.02 9.96
C TYR A 460 9.08 18.06 11.20
N ARG A 461 7.98 18.82 11.18
CA ARG A 461 7.11 18.96 12.36
C ARG A 461 6.05 17.87 12.50
N SER A 462 5.72 17.18 11.41
CA SER A 462 4.57 16.26 11.35
C SER A 462 4.97 14.80 11.17
N THR A 463 6.25 14.53 10.89
CA THR A 463 6.79 13.19 10.58
C THR A 463 8.22 13.06 11.11
N ASP A 464 8.80 11.86 11.06
CA ASP A 464 10.18 11.59 11.51
C ASP A 464 11.26 12.10 10.53
N THR A 465 10.85 12.72 9.44
CA THR A 465 11.70 13.02 8.28
C THR A 465 12.46 14.34 8.43
N LEU A 466 13.78 14.27 8.30
CA LEU A 466 14.59 15.47 8.07
C LEU A 466 14.48 15.89 6.60
N ALA A 467 13.82 17.02 6.34
CA ALA A 467 13.66 17.56 5.00
C ALA A 467 14.55 18.79 4.80
N VAL A 468 15.26 18.83 3.66
CA VAL A 468 16.00 20.01 3.17
C VAL A 468 15.52 20.40 1.77
N ASN A 469 15.60 21.70 1.44
CA ASN A 469 15.46 22.17 0.06
C ASN A 469 16.86 22.45 -0.49
N ILE A 470 17.15 21.93 -1.68
CA ILE A 470 18.42 22.14 -2.36
C ILE A 470 18.14 22.92 -3.63
N GLY A 471 18.50 24.20 -3.63
CA GLY A 471 18.41 25.07 -4.80
C GLY A 471 19.60 24.85 -5.71
N LEU A 472 19.37 24.42 -6.96
CA LEU A 472 20.44 24.09 -7.90
C LEU A 472 20.71 25.17 -8.94
N SER A 473 19.75 26.04 -9.23
CA SER A 473 19.86 27.06 -10.28
C SER A 473 19.18 28.38 -9.89
N CYS A 474 19.73 29.49 -10.38
CA CYS A 474 19.07 30.80 -10.33
C CYS A 474 18.00 30.97 -11.42
N GLU A 475 18.10 30.22 -12.50
CA GLU A 475 17.12 30.22 -13.59
C GLU A 475 16.04 29.17 -13.34
N LEU A 476 14.77 29.55 -13.55
CA LEU A 476 13.61 28.67 -13.46
C LEU A 476 13.63 27.60 -14.56
N LEU A 477 13.92 28.03 -15.80
CA LEU A 477 14.05 27.20 -16.98
C LEU A 477 15.48 27.32 -17.55
N PRO A 478 16.46 26.57 -17.03
CA PRO A 478 17.79 26.56 -17.59
C PRO A 478 17.78 25.94 -19.00
N PRO A 479 18.60 26.44 -19.94
CA PRO A 479 18.83 25.80 -21.23
C PRO A 479 19.24 24.33 -21.06
N GLU A 480 18.77 23.43 -21.93
CA GLU A 480 19.05 21.98 -21.86
C GLU A 480 20.55 21.68 -21.79
N LYS A 481 21.37 22.50 -22.45
CA LYS A 481 22.84 22.42 -22.42
C LYS A 481 23.46 22.57 -21.03
N LEU A 482 22.75 23.21 -20.08
CA LEU A 482 23.20 23.37 -18.70
C LEU A 482 22.74 22.21 -17.80
N LEU A 483 21.81 21.36 -18.23
CA LEU A 483 21.29 20.25 -17.40
C LEU A 483 22.36 19.24 -17.04
N SER A 484 23.28 18.93 -17.98
CA SER A 484 24.47 18.12 -17.69
C SER A 484 25.37 18.80 -16.69
N GLU A 485 25.69 20.08 -16.86
CA GLU A 485 26.51 20.84 -15.90
C GLU A 485 25.92 20.84 -14.48
N TYR A 486 24.59 20.95 -14.36
CA TYR A 486 23.92 20.82 -13.06
C TYR A 486 24.01 19.39 -12.51
N TRP A 487 23.92 18.35 -13.34
CA TRP A 487 24.11 16.96 -12.91
C TRP A 487 25.55 16.70 -12.46
N GLU A 488 26.54 17.12 -13.24
CA GLU A 488 27.97 17.06 -12.97
C GLU A 488 28.33 17.61 -11.60
N LYS A 489 27.81 18.80 -11.30
CA LYS A 489 28.10 19.52 -10.06
C LYS A 489 27.47 18.86 -8.83
N ASN A 490 26.38 18.11 -9.01
CA ASN A 490 25.52 17.72 -7.90
C ASN A 490 25.35 16.20 -7.72
N HIS A 491 25.58 15.35 -8.72
CA HIS A 491 25.31 13.90 -8.60
C HIS A 491 26.10 13.25 -7.47
N ARG A 492 27.38 13.56 -7.30
CA ARG A 492 28.17 13.05 -6.16
C ARG A 492 27.62 13.56 -4.83
N ALA A 493 27.27 14.85 -4.76
CA ALA A 493 26.68 15.43 -3.56
C ALA A 493 25.34 14.77 -3.21
N LEU A 494 24.51 14.41 -4.21
CA LEU A 494 23.28 13.65 -4.03
C LEU A 494 23.54 12.22 -3.52
N LEU A 495 24.56 11.51 -4.05
CA LEU A 495 24.93 10.19 -3.53
C LEU A 495 25.47 10.26 -2.10
N HIS A 496 26.31 11.26 -1.80
CA HIS A 496 26.81 11.50 -0.45
C HIS A 496 25.70 11.90 0.51
N PHE A 497 24.69 12.63 0.04
CA PHE A 497 23.48 12.93 0.79
C PHE A 497 22.70 11.66 1.13
N ILE A 498 22.50 10.74 0.17
CA ILE A 498 21.91 9.41 0.45
C ILE A 498 22.77 8.66 1.47
N GLN A 499 24.10 8.73 1.34
CA GLN A 499 25.01 8.04 2.24
C GLN A 499 24.91 8.51 3.70
N GLN A 500 24.53 9.78 3.95
CA GLN A 500 24.40 10.31 5.31
C GLN A 500 23.48 9.46 6.18
N VAL A 501 22.41 8.90 5.60
CA VAL A 501 21.44 8.08 6.35
C VAL A 501 22.06 6.85 7.00
N ASN A 502 23.17 6.36 6.43
CA ASN A 502 23.90 5.21 6.96
C ASN A 502 24.86 5.57 8.09
N LEU A 503 25.10 6.86 8.35
CA LEU A 503 25.94 7.36 9.44
C LEU A 503 25.13 7.71 10.69
N PHE A 504 23.81 7.80 10.56
CA PHE A 504 22.93 8.16 11.67
C PHE A 504 22.88 7.06 12.73
N VAL A 505 22.58 7.46 13.97
CA VAL A 505 22.36 6.52 15.06
C VAL A 505 21.18 5.62 14.69
N ARG A 506 21.33 4.33 14.87
CA ARG A 506 20.28 3.35 14.56
C ARG A 506 20.17 2.31 15.66
N GLY A 507 19.06 1.59 15.72
CA GLY A 507 18.94 0.48 16.65
C GLY A 507 17.55 -0.11 16.67
N MET A 508 17.31 -1.00 17.61
CA MET A 508 16.01 -1.61 17.85
C MET A 508 15.50 -1.35 19.26
N VAL A 509 14.21 -1.07 19.37
CA VAL A 509 13.48 -1.09 20.63
C VAL A 509 12.74 -2.41 20.72
N THR A 510 13.08 -3.22 21.73
CA THR A 510 12.56 -4.57 21.91
C THR A 510 11.94 -4.74 23.29
N ASP A 511 10.95 -5.62 23.36
CA ASP A 511 10.35 -6.07 24.61
C ASP A 511 11.35 -6.98 25.35
N GLY A 512 11.69 -6.62 26.58
CA GLY A 512 12.71 -7.30 27.37
C GLY A 512 12.39 -8.74 27.77
N GLN A 513 11.12 -9.17 27.68
CA GLN A 513 10.73 -10.56 27.99
C GLN A 513 10.63 -11.43 26.75
N SER A 514 9.97 -10.93 25.70
CA SER A 514 9.72 -11.68 24.46
C SER A 514 10.83 -11.54 23.43
N GLY A 515 11.68 -10.51 23.54
CA GLY A 515 12.69 -10.16 22.55
C GLY A 515 12.12 -9.63 21.22
N LYS A 516 10.80 -9.45 21.11
CA LYS A 516 10.15 -8.94 19.91
C LYS A 516 10.29 -7.42 19.82
N GLY A 517 10.51 -6.89 18.62
CA GLY A 517 10.53 -5.45 18.37
C GLY A 517 9.20 -4.78 18.68
N ILE A 518 9.26 -3.58 19.28
CA ILE A 518 8.11 -2.77 19.66
C ILE A 518 7.89 -1.74 18.56
N ALA A 519 6.76 -1.84 17.85
CA ALA A 519 6.39 -0.89 16.81
C ALA A 519 5.90 0.44 17.38
N ASN A 520 6.21 1.55 16.70
CA ASN A 520 5.79 2.91 17.08
C ASN A 520 6.20 3.34 18.50
N ALA A 521 7.33 2.82 19.00
CA ALA A 521 8.00 3.34 20.19
C ALA A 521 8.66 4.68 19.84
N THR A 522 8.66 5.62 20.79
CA THR A 522 9.21 6.97 20.60
C THR A 522 10.66 6.99 21.08
N VAL A 523 11.56 7.55 20.27
CA VAL A 523 12.97 7.77 20.60
C VAL A 523 13.24 9.27 20.65
N MET A 524 13.60 9.74 21.84
CA MET A 524 13.79 11.15 22.19
C MET A 524 15.27 11.41 22.48
N VAL A 525 15.73 12.62 22.17
CA VAL A 525 17.09 13.08 22.50
C VAL A 525 16.96 14.31 23.39
N GLU A 526 17.69 14.33 24.49
CA GLU A 526 17.70 15.48 25.40
C GLU A 526 18.17 16.75 24.66
N GLY A 527 17.41 17.83 24.75
CA GLY A 527 17.68 19.09 24.04
C GLY A 527 17.09 19.19 22.62
N SER A 528 16.29 18.21 22.17
CA SER A 528 15.52 18.27 20.92
C SER A 528 14.04 18.02 21.19
N SER A 529 13.17 18.87 20.63
CA SER A 529 11.70 18.71 20.63
C SER A 529 11.20 17.80 19.51
N HIS A 530 12.06 17.45 18.54
CA HIS A 530 11.75 16.51 17.48
C HIS A 530 12.01 15.08 17.95
N HIS A 531 11.03 14.19 17.80
CA HIS A 531 11.10 12.81 18.31
C HIS A 531 10.72 11.84 17.19
N VAL A 532 11.52 10.78 17.01
CA VAL A 532 11.36 9.80 15.92
C VAL A 532 10.80 8.48 16.43
N HIS A 533 10.16 7.70 15.56
CA HIS A 533 9.41 6.50 15.95
C HIS A 533 10.02 5.23 15.36
N THR A 534 9.77 4.08 16.01
CA THR A 534 10.19 2.79 15.50
C THR A 534 9.26 2.25 14.42
N SER A 535 9.82 1.54 13.44
CA SER A 535 9.11 0.80 12.42
C SER A 535 8.29 -0.36 12.99
N SER A 536 7.51 -1.05 12.14
CA SER A 536 6.72 -2.25 12.49
C SER A 536 7.53 -3.37 13.18
N THR A 537 8.85 -3.39 13.00
CA THR A 537 9.78 -4.38 13.58
C THR A 537 10.59 -3.84 14.75
N GLY A 538 10.32 -2.61 15.20
CA GLY A 538 11.00 -1.98 16.32
C GLY A 538 12.31 -1.27 15.97
N GLN A 539 12.66 -1.15 14.69
CA GLN A 539 13.89 -0.45 14.26
C GLN A 539 13.66 1.06 14.17
N TYR A 540 14.67 1.87 14.51
CA TYR A 540 14.63 3.32 14.34
C TYR A 540 15.95 3.86 13.80
N TRP A 541 15.89 5.07 13.24
CA TRP A 541 17.03 5.88 12.85
C TRP A 541 16.88 7.28 13.45
N ARG A 542 17.88 7.72 14.19
CA ARG A 542 17.95 9.07 14.76
C ARG A 542 19.16 9.80 14.18
N PRO A 543 18.95 10.78 13.28
CA PRO A 543 20.02 11.63 12.78
C PRO A 543 20.58 12.50 13.90
N LEU A 544 21.89 12.46 14.13
CA LEU A 544 22.61 13.27 15.11
C LEU A 544 23.98 13.65 14.53
N ALA A 545 24.40 14.89 14.77
CA ALA A 545 25.74 15.35 14.46
C ALA A 545 26.76 14.65 15.39
N PRO A 546 28.07 14.70 15.09
CA PRO A 546 29.10 14.23 16.01
C PRO A 546 29.02 14.96 17.36
N GLY A 547 28.95 14.21 18.46
CA GLY A 547 28.70 14.76 19.79
C GLY A 547 28.25 13.74 20.83
N SER A 548 28.08 14.16 22.08
CA SER A 548 27.57 13.31 23.16
C SER A 548 26.10 13.62 23.45
N TYR A 549 25.25 12.59 23.47
CA TYR A 549 23.81 12.75 23.63
C TYR A 549 23.24 11.74 24.63
N HIS A 550 22.15 12.12 25.29
CA HIS A 550 21.32 11.21 26.08
C HIS A 550 20.06 10.87 25.27
N ILE A 551 19.94 9.60 24.88
CA ILE A 551 18.83 9.09 24.08
C ILE A 551 17.91 8.28 24.99
N THR A 552 16.61 8.58 24.94
CA THR A 552 15.58 7.87 25.70
C THR A 552 14.58 7.20 24.76
N ALA A 553 14.39 5.90 24.90
CA ALA A 553 13.30 5.17 24.24
C ALA A 553 12.13 4.96 25.20
N SER A 554 10.92 5.22 24.72
CA SER A 554 9.67 5.02 25.47
C SER A 554 8.61 4.35 24.59
N ALA A 555 7.74 3.56 25.20
CA ALA A 555 6.62 2.94 24.51
C ALA A 555 5.46 2.78 25.50
N SER A 556 4.22 2.84 25.00
CA SER A 556 3.04 2.67 25.85
C SER A 556 3.04 1.28 26.52
N GLY A 557 2.93 1.24 27.85
CA GLY A 557 2.97 0.02 28.65
C GLY A 557 4.37 -0.51 28.99
N TYR A 558 5.41 0.30 28.78
CA TYR A 558 6.78 -0.04 29.13
C TYR A 558 7.46 1.09 29.90
N THR A 559 8.38 0.73 30.79
CA THR A 559 9.23 1.68 31.49
C THR A 559 10.23 2.32 30.50
N PRO A 560 10.30 3.65 30.38
CA PRO A 560 11.29 4.31 29.51
C PRO A 560 12.72 3.99 29.93
N MET A 561 13.61 3.89 28.94
CA MET A 561 15.03 3.59 29.16
C MET A 561 15.90 4.66 28.48
N SER A 562 16.89 5.18 29.19
CA SER A 562 17.82 6.19 28.69
C SER A 562 19.24 5.65 28.62
N VAL A 563 19.97 6.00 27.55
CA VAL A 563 21.36 5.60 27.29
C VAL A 563 22.14 6.82 26.81
N SER A 564 23.36 6.99 27.33
CA SER A 564 24.32 7.98 26.83
C SER A 564 25.06 7.41 25.62
N VAL A 565 25.08 8.13 24.50
CA VAL A 565 25.81 7.75 23.30
C VAL A 565 26.79 8.87 22.91
N HIS A 566 27.94 8.48 22.34
CA HIS A 566 28.90 9.40 21.77
C HIS A 566 29.00 9.12 20.27
N VAL A 567 28.48 10.04 19.46
CA VAL A 567 28.43 9.95 18.00
C VAL A 567 29.74 10.47 17.41
N LEU A 568 30.38 9.67 16.57
CA LEU A 568 31.65 9.97 15.91
C LEU A 568 31.44 10.22 14.41
N GLU A 569 32.29 11.04 13.79
CA GLU A 569 32.22 11.34 12.34
C GLU A 569 32.39 10.11 11.43
N THR A 570 33.04 9.05 11.91
CA THR A 570 33.49 7.92 11.07
C THR A 570 32.81 6.60 11.39
N ARG A 571 31.97 6.54 12.43
CA ARG A 571 31.38 5.30 12.92
C ARG A 571 29.88 5.43 13.16
N VAL A 572 29.14 4.43 12.68
CA VAL A 572 27.71 4.27 12.94
C VAL A 572 27.52 3.71 14.36
N GLU A 573 26.85 4.47 15.20
CA GLU A 573 26.52 4.02 16.56
C GLU A 573 25.19 3.25 16.55
N GLN A 574 25.24 2.00 17.04
CA GLN A 574 24.05 1.16 17.21
C GLN A 574 23.61 1.17 18.67
N VAL A 575 22.39 1.62 18.94
CA VAL A 575 21.84 1.75 20.29
C VAL A 575 20.52 0.96 20.37
N ASP A 576 20.59 -0.22 20.97
CA ASP A 576 19.41 -1.08 21.16
C ASP A 576 18.81 -0.88 22.55
N PHE A 577 17.50 -0.70 22.61
CA PHE A 577 16.75 -0.56 23.85
C PHE A 577 15.97 -1.85 24.15
N ARG A 578 16.07 -2.32 25.40
CA ARG A 578 15.27 -3.44 25.91
C ARG A 578 14.34 -2.92 26.97
N LEU A 579 13.12 -2.60 26.57
CA LEU A 579 12.13 -2.02 27.48
C LEU A 579 11.47 -3.12 28.31
N THR A 580 11.36 -2.88 29.62
CA THR A 580 10.65 -3.76 30.53
C THR A 580 9.17 -3.38 30.57
N ARG A 581 8.27 -4.35 30.41
CA ARG A 581 6.84 -4.11 30.66
C ARG A 581 6.65 -3.70 32.10
N ASP A 582 5.85 -2.67 32.31
CA ASP A 582 5.49 -2.25 33.66
C ASP A 582 4.79 -3.41 34.37
N THR A 583 5.32 -3.83 35.52
CA THR A 583 4.74 -4.92 36.32
C THR A 583 3.38 -4.48 36.86
N LEU A 584 2.32 -4.99 36.21
CA LEU A 584 0.92 -5.02 36.62
C LEU A 584 0.34 -3.71 37.18
N GLN A 585 -0.14 -2.88 36.26
CA GLN A 585 -1.38 -2.13 36.42
C GLN A 585 -2.42 -2.69 35.42
N PRO A 586 -3.74 -2.60 35.70
CA PRO A 586 -4.78 -3.33 34.98
C PRO A 586 -4.71 -3.06 33.48
N SER A 587 -5.01 -4.06 32.68
CA SER A 587 -4.53 -4.06 31.29
C SER A 587 -5.05 -2.87 30.48
N VAL A 588 -4.26 -2.40 29.51
CA VAL A 588 -4.72 -1.41 28.52
C VAL A 588 -5.99 -1.92 27.83
N GLU A 589 -6.09 -3.24 27.63
CA GLU A 589 -7.30 -3.87 27.10
C GLU A 589 -8.52 -3.72 28.03
N GLU A 590 -8.38 -3.83 29.36
CA GLU A 590 -9.47 -3.58 30.31
C GLU A 590 -9.84 -2.10 30.42
N GLY A 591 -8.87 -1.18 30.31
CA GLY A 591 -9.11 0.26 30.29
C GLY A 591 -9.84 0.72 29.02
N GLU A 592 -9.36 0.29 27.85
CA GLU A 592 -9.98 0.58 26.56
C GLU A 592 -11.35 -0.10 26.41
N GLN A 593 -11.50 -1.32 26.91
CA GLN A 593 -12.77 -2.05 26.92
C GLN A 593 -13.79 -1.32 27.80
N LYS A 594 -13.40 -0.89 29.00
CA LYS A 594 -14.24 -0.10 29.91
C LYS A 594 -14.60 1.27 29.33
N ASP A 595 -13.70 1.88 28.56
CA ASP A 595 -13.97 3.15 27.88
C ASP A 595 -14.86 3.00 26.63
N PHE A 596 -14.80 1.86 25.94
CA PHE A 596 -15.75 1.52 24.88
C PHE A 596 -17.14 1.19 25.46
N GLU A 597 -17.18 0.49 26.60
CA GLU A 597 -18.43 0.22 27.32
C GLU A 597 -19.13 1.52 27.74
N LYS A 598 -18.40 2.47 28.33
CA LYS A 598 -18.96 3.81 28.64
C LYS A 598 -19.48 4.54 27.40
N LEU A 599 -18.77 4.44 26.27
CA LEU A 599 -19.23 5.04 25.02
C LEU A 599 -20.55 4.41 24.56
N MET A 600 -20.65 3.09 24.63
CA MET A 600 -21.86 2.37 24.25
C MET A 600 -23.02 2.67 25.21
N GLU A 601 -22.78 2.79 26.51
CA GLU A 601 -23.80 3.24 27.48
C GLU A 601 -24.31 4.65 27.13
N TRP A 602 -23.40 5.57 26.81
CA TRP A 602 -23.76 6.93 26.38
C TRP A 602 -24.57 6.93 25.08
N LEU A 603 -24.13 6.20 24.04
CA LEU A 603 -24.83 6.15 22.75
C LEU A 603 -26.20 5.48 22.81
N LEU A 604 -26.39 4.54 23.73
CA LEU A 604 -27.68 3.88 23.94
C LEU A 604 -28.63 4.70 24.80
N ALA A 605 -28.14 5.74 25.50
CA ALA A 605 -28.98 6.65 26.27
C ALA A 605 -29.97 7.41 25.35
N PRO A 606 -31.18 7.75 25.84
CA PRO A 606 -32.21 8.36 25.01
C PRO A 606 -31.74 9.68 24.38
N GLY A 607 -31.81 9.78 23.04
CA GLY A 607 -31.52 11.00 22.30
C GLY A 607 -30.04 11.26 21.96
N GLU A 608 -29.09 10.64 22.66
CA GLU A 608 -27.64 10.87 22.45
C GLU A 608 -27.17 10.41 21.07
N LEU A 609 -27.67 9.27 20.57
CA LEU A 609 -27.35 8.81 19.20
C LEU A 609 -27.88 9.77 18.13
N ASP A 610 -29.07 10.33 18.31
CA ASP A 610 -29.63 11.31 17.37
C ASP A 610 -28.84 12.62 17.41
N GLN A 611 -28.42 13.06 18.59
CA GLN A 611 -27.52 14.20 18.76
C GLN A 611 -26.16 13.96 18.09
N LEU A 612 -25.58 12.77 18.27
CA LEU A 612 -24.38 12.37 17.57
C LEU A 612 -24.60 12.48 16.06
N ILE A 613 -25.62 11.82 15.50
CA ILE A 613 -25.86 11.80 14.04
C ILE A 613 -26.11 13.20 13.48
N ARG A 614 -26.76 14.10 14.22
CA ARG A 614 -26.94 15.51 13.83
C ARG A 614 -25.65 16.30 13.84
N SER A 615 -24.70 15.95 14.71
CA SER A 615 -23.37 16.58 14.77
C SER A 615 -22.42 16.15 13.65
N LEU A 616 -22.76 15.06 12.94
CA LEU A 616 -21.97 14.53 11.84
C LEU A 616 -22.27 15.28 10.53
N ILE A 617 -21.31 15.22 9.61
CA ILE A 617 -21.38 15.94 8.33
C ILE A 617 -22.64 15.52 7.56
N PRO A 618 -23.46 16.47 7.04
CA PRO A 618 -24.67 16.15 6.29
C PRO A 618 -24.40 15.29 5.06
N ALA A 619 -25.40 14.54 4.61
CA ALA A 619 -25.31 13.79 3.35
C ALA A 619 -25.14 14.71 2.16
N GLN A 620 -24.19 14.38 1.28
CA GLN A 620 -23.82 15.21 0.13
C GLN A 620 -23.73 14.43 -1.17
N THR A 621 -23.83 13.09 -1.12
CA THR A 621 -23.55 12.23 -2.27
C THR A 621 -24.75 11.40 -2.71
N LEU A 622 -25.97 11.77 -2.30
CA LEU A 622 -27.18 11.06 -2.69
C LEU A 622 -27.58 11.43 -4.12
N GLN A 623 -27.35 10.49 -5.03
CA GLN A 623 -27.79 10.53 -6.42
C GLN A 623 -27.91 9.10 -6.92
N TYR A 624 -28.72 8.84 -7.95
CA TYR A 624 -28.71 7.52 -8.56
C TYR A 624 -27.47 7.33 -9.41
N ARG A 625 -26.74 6.24 -9.15
CA ARG A 625 -25.53 5.89 -9.89
C ARG A 625 -25.73 4.64 -10.74
N THR A 626 -25.03 4.64 -11.87
CA THR A 626 -24.80 3.46 -12.71
C THR A 626 -23.83 2.49 -12.03
N TYR A 627 -23.77 1.26 -12.51
CA TYR A 627 -22.83 0.24 -12.01
C TYR A 627 -21.36 0.71 -12.07
N ARG A 628 -21.00 1.44 -13.13
CA ARG A 628 -19.65 2.02 -13.27
C ARG A 628 -19.40 3.06 -12.18
N GLU A 629 -20.33 3.97 -11.96
CA GLU A 629 -20.23 5.01 -10.94
C GLU A 629 -20.27 4.43 -9.52
N HIS A 630 -21.03 3.34 -9.27
CA HIS A 630 -20.96 2.59 -8.01
C HIS A 630 -19.55 2.08 -7.75
N THR A 631 -18.94 1.44 -8.76
CA THR A 631 -17.58 0.91 -8.68
C THR A 631 -16.55 2.04 -8.48
N GLU A 632 -16.68 3.14 -9.21
CA GLU A 632 -15.81 4.32 -9.09
C GLU A 632 -15.96 5.00 -7.72
N PHE A 633 -17.19 5.09 -7.19
CA PHE A 633 -17.46 5.64 -5.86
C PHE A 633 -16.84 4.78 -4.75
N LEU A 634 -17.01 3.46 -4.81
CA LEU A 634 -16.39 2.53 -3.85
C LEU A 634 -14.86 2.55 -3.93
N ARG A 635 -14.27 2.66 -5.13
CA ARG A 635 -12.83 2.84 -5.33
C ARG A 635 -12.36 4.20 -4.77
N GLY A 636 -13.14 5.25 -4.98
CA GLY A 636 -12.91 6.58 -4.42
C GLY A 636 -12.90 6.59 -2.90
N LEU A 637 -13.87 5.92 -2.26
CA LEU A 637 -13.85 5.70 -0.80
C LEU A 637 -12.61 4.91 -0.39
N THR A 638 -12.27 3.85 -1.11
CA THR A 638 -11.10 3.01 -0.80
C THR A 638 -9.78 3.78 -0.89
N PHE A 639 -9.65 4.64 -1.90
CA PHE A 639 -8.47 5.48 -2.11
C PHE A 639 -8.36 6.61 -1.08
N ASN A 640 -9.49 7.19 -0.66
CA ASN A 640 -9.52 8.27 0.33
C ASN A 640 -9.36 7.79 1.77
N PHE A 641 -9.76 6.55 2.08
CA PHE A 641 -9.76 5.98 3.44
C PHE A 641 -9.03 4.62 3.55
N PRO A 642 -7.85 4.44 2.94
CA PRO A 642 -7.23 3.12 2.74
C PRO A 642 -6.90 2.35 4.02
N HIS A 643 -6.79 3.05 5.17
CA HIS A 643 -6.51 2.44 6.47
C HIS A 643 -7.70 1.71 7.09
N ILE A 644 -8.92 2.08 6.68
CA ILE A 644 -10.17 1.49 7.19
C ILE A 644 -11.01 0.83 6.10
N THR A 645 -10.73 1.03 4.82
CA THR A 645 -11.53 0.44 3.73
C THR A 645 -10.71 -0.54 2.89
N ARG A 646 -11.29 -1.68 2.54
CA ARG A 646 -10.76 -2.64 1.55
C ARG A 646 -11.84 -3.03 0.56
N LEU A 647 -11.51 -3.08 -0.73
CA LEU A 647 -12.45 -3.43 -1.79
C LEU A 647 -12.18 -4.86 -2.29
N TYR A 648 -13.18 -5.73 -2.24
CA TYR A 648 -13.12 -7.08 -2.80
C TYR A 648 -13.90 -7.17 -4.10
N ARG A 649 -13.29 -7.78 -5.12
CA ARG A 649 -13.88 -7.98 -6.46
C ARG A 649 -14.51 -6.71 -7.05
N TYR A 650 -13.99 -5.55 -6.69
CA TYR A 650 -14.42 -4.21 -7.13
C TYR A 650 -15.83 -3.74 -6.71
N VAL A 651 -16.64 -4.56 -6.02
CA VAL A 651 -18.04 -4.23 -5.68
C VAL A 651 -18.39 -4.40 -4.20
N ILE A 652 -17.52 -5.06 -3.42
CA ILE A 652 -17.77 -5.32 -1.99
C ILE A 652 -16.81 -4.47 -1.15
N LEU A 653 -17.35 -3.56 -0.35
CA LEU A 653 -16.55 -2.69 0.52
C LEU A 653 -16.52 -3.23 1.95
N LYS A 654 -15.34 -3.55 2.46
CA LYS A 654 -15.11 -3.86 3.87
C LYS A 654 -14.62 -2.60 4.57
N ILE A 655 -15.26 -2.21 5.67
CA ILE A 655 -14.83 -1.13 6.56
C ILE A 655 -14.35 -1.75 7.89
N SER A 656 -13.04 -1.71 8.13
CA SER A 656 -12.36 -2.18 9.35
C SER A 656 -10.90 -1.71 9.36
N LEU A 657 -10.31 -1.48 10.55
CA LEU A 657 -8.87 -1.27 10.69
C LEU A 657 -8.03 -2.38 10.02
N SER A 658 -6.95 -1.99 9.34
CA SER A 658 -6.05 -2.86 8.55
C SER A 658 -5.27 -3.92 9.37
N ASN A 659 -5.24 -3.81 10.70
CA ASN A 659 -4.56 -4.80 11.54
C ASN A 659 -5.45 -6.04 11.71
N ASP A 660 -5.13 -7.10 10.96
CA ASP A 660 -5.72 -8.43 11.10
C ASP A 660 -5.26 -9.06 12.44
N TYR A 661 -5.80 -8.56 13.56
CA TYR A 661 -5.72 -9.20 14.87
C TYR A 661 -6.61 -10.46 14.88
N PRO A 662 -6.17 -11.58 15.47
CA PRO A 662 -6.99 -12.80 15.58
C PRO A 662 -8.14 -12.62 16.59
N ASN A 663 -9.36 -12.97 16.16
CA ASN A 663 -10.47 -13.51 16.96
C ASN A 663 -11.20 -12.65 18.03
N ILE A 664 -11.11 -11.31 18.03
CA ILE A 664 -11.78 -10.46 19.06
C ILE A 664 -12.94 -9.57 18.55
N PHE A 665 -12.94 -9.17 17.28
CA PHE A 665 -13.76 -8.07 16.75
C PHE A 665 -15.11 -8.54 16.16
N MET A 666 -16.15 -7.70 16.23
CA MET A 666 -17.53 -8.04 15.79
C MET A 666 -17.73 -7.84 14.28
N TYR A 667 -18.59 -8.63 13.64
CA TYR A 667 -18.81 -8.61 12.18
C TYR A 667 -20.27 -8.31 11.80
N ILE A 668 -20.50 -7.36 10.89
CA ILE A 668 -21.85 -6.97 10.41
C ILE A 668 -21.87 -6.84 8.89
N ARG A 669 -22.95 -7.28 8.25
CA ARG A 669 -23.16 -7.15 6.80
C ARG A 669 -24.38 -6.29 6.49
N PHE A 670 -24.23 -5.33 5.59
CA PHE A 670 -25.36 -4.66 4.94
C PHE A 670 -25.39 -5.00 3.46
N VAL A 671 -26.55 -5.41 2.97
CA VAL A 671 -26.78 -5.82 1.58
C VAL A 671 -27.90 -4.99 0.99
N ALA A 672 -27.77 -4.59 -0.28
CA ALA A 672 -28.85 -3.94 -1.01
C ALA A 672 -28.85 -4.33 -2.49
N GLY A 673 -29.89 -3.94 -3.20
CA GLY A 673 -30.05 -4.22 -4.62
C GLY A 673 -30.16 -5.72 -4.91
N VAL A 674 -30.85 -6.49 -4.05
CA VAL A 674 -31.19 -7.88 -4.35
C VAL A 674 -32.18 -7.91 -5.51
N HIS A 675 -33.14 -7.00 -5.48
CA HIS A 675 -33.94 -6.64 -6.64
C HIS A 675 -33.25 -5.47 -7.36
N GLY A 676 -32.88 -5.64 -8.63
CA GLY A 676 -32.18 -4.58 -9.36
C GLY A 676 -32.98 -3.28 -9.49
N ASN A 677 -34.32 -3.36 -9.47
CA ASN A 677 -35.20 -2.19 -9.47
C ASN A 677 -35.38 -1.52 -8.10
N ALA A 678 -34.85 -2.08 -7.00
CA ALA A 678 -34.85 -1.46 -5.68
C ALA A 678 -33.64 -0.52 -5.55
N ALA A 679 -33.76 0.65 -6.19
CA ALA A 679 -32.68 1.61 -6.37
C ALA A 679 -32.23 2.33 -5.10
N VAL A 680 -33.10 2.43 -4.11
CA VAL A 680 -32.87 3.24 -2.89
C VAL A 680 -31.81 2.61 -1.99
N GLY A 681 -31.92 1.30 -1.72
CA GLY A 681 -31.00 0.58 -0.84
C GLY A 681 -29.51 0.75 -1.22
N PRO A 682 -29.13 0.56 -2.50
CA PRO A 682 -27.76 0.81 -2.97
C PRO A 682 -27.23 2.20 -2.60
N GLU A 683 -28.01 3.27 -2.89
CA GLU A 683 -27.56 4.63 -2.62
C GLU A 683 -27.51 4.95 -1.13
N LEU A 684 -28.43 4.40 -0.32
CA LEU A 684 -28.36 4.52 1.14
C LEU A 684 -27.11 3.83 1.71
N LEU A 685 -26.70 2.67 1.19
CA LEU A 685 -25.49 1.99 1.65
C LEU A 685 -24.22 2.72 1.21
N LEU A 686 -24.20 3.30 0.01
CA LEU A 686 -23.08 4.13 -0.44
C LEU A 686 -22.96 5.41 0.39
N GLU A 687 -24.07 6.07 0.69
CA GLU A 687 -24.09 7.24 1.57
C GLU A 687 -23.73 6.83 3.01
N PHE A 688 -24.17 5.68 3.51
CA PHE A 688 -23.76 5.19 4.82
C PHE A 688 -22.25 4.90 4.89
N ALA A 689 -21.69 4.30 3.84
CA ALA A 689 -20.25 4.10 3.71
C ALA A 689 -19.50 5.43 3.74
N SER A 690 -19.92 6.39 2.91
CA SER A 690 -19.27 7.70 2.83
C SER A 690 -19.38 8.45 4.16
N PHE A 691 -20.55 8.40 4.79
CA PHE A 691 -20.82 9.05 6.07
C PHE A 691 -19.96 8.47 7.20
N LEU A 692 -19.80 7.14 7.28
CA LEU A 692 -18.89 6.50 8.24
C LEU A 692 -17.43 6.90 7.98
N CYS A 693 -16.98 6.82 6.73
CA CYS A 693 -15.61 7.14 6.35
C CYS A 693 -15.26 8.62 6.59
N LEU A 694 -16.12 9.56 6.18
CA LEU A 694 -15.89 11.00 6.32
C LEU A 694 -15.81 11.44 7.79
N ASN A 695 -16.49 10.72 8.69
CA ASN A 695 -16.49 11.02 10.12
C ASN A 695 -15.44 10.21 10.91
N TYR A 696 -14.79 9.22 10.28
CA TYR A 696 -13.67 8.48 10.89
C TYR A 696 -12.46 9.41 11.09
N GLY A 697 -11.87 9.36 12.28
CA GLY A 697 -10.79 10.27 12.71
C GLY A 697 -11.25 11.69 13.10
N ARG A 698 -12.47 12.10 12.70
CA ARG A 698 -13.07 13.40 13.07
C ARG A 698 -13.94 13.33 14.31
N ASN A 699 -14.81 12.31 14.38
CA ASN A 699 -15.69 12.10 15.51
C ASN A 699 -15.18 10.92 16.36
N PRO A 700 -14.76 11.14 17.62
CA PRO A 700 -14.20 10.08 18.47
C PRO A 700 -15.14 8.89 18.69
N ALA A 701 -16.45 9.11 18.73
CA ALA A 701 -17.43 8.03 18.88
C ALA A 701 -17.48 7.16 17.62
N ILE A 702 -17.51 7.78 16.43
CA ILE A 702 -17.50 7.06 15.15
C ILE A 702 -16.18 6.31 14.94
N THR A 703 -15.05 6.93 15.27
CA THR A 703 -13.73 6.28 15.21
C THR A 703 -13.71 5.02 16.08
N LYS A 704 -14.08 5.13 17.37
CA LYS A 704 -14.14 3.99 18.28
C LYS A 704 -15.11 2.90 17.83
N LEU A 705 -16.26 3.27 17.28
CA LEU A 705 -17.24 2.33 16.72
C LEU A 705 -16.66 1.56 15.52
N ILE A 706 -16.00 2.23 14.59
CA ILE A 706 -15.38 1.60 13.42
C ILE A 706 -14.17 0.75 13.82
N ASP A 707 -13.35 1.20 14.78
CA ASP A 707 -12.18 0.46 15.25
C ASP A 707 -12.57 -0.89 15.88
N ARG A 708 -13.75 -0.96 16.51
CA ARG A 708 -14.27 -2.16 17.17
C ARG A 708 -15.25 -2.98 16.30
N SER A 709 -15.56 -2.53 15.07
CA SER A 709 -16.50 -3.19 14.15
C SER A 709 -15.84 -3.59 12.82
N ARG A 710 -16.21 -4.74 12.26
CA ARG A 710 -15.78 -5.17 10.92
C ARG A 710 -17.00 -5.22 9.99
N LEU A 711 -17.29 -4.09 9.33
CA LEU A 711 -18.47 -3.92 8.47
C LEU A 711 -18.20 -4.41 7.05
N LEU A 712 -19.16 -5.11 6.45
CA LEU A 712 -19.16 -5.46 5.04
C LEU A 712 -20.39 -4.85 4.36
N LEU A 713 -20.16 -3.98 3.38
CA LEU A 713 -21.21 -3.32 2.60
C LEU A 713 -21.22 -3.92 1.19
N LEU A 714 -22.38 -4.41 0.79
CA LEU A 714 -22.66 -4.91 -0.56
C LEU A 714 -23.80 -4.09 -1.18
N PRO A 715 -23.49 -2.96 -1.84
CA PRO A 715 -24.52 -2.01 -2.29
C PRO A 715 -25.43 -2.55 -3.38
N CYS A 716 -24.95 -3.42 -4.27
CA CYS A 716 -25.75 -3.93 -5.38
C CYS A 716 -25.42 -5.40 -5.65
N VAL A 717 -26.37 -6.30 -5.37
CA VAL A 717 -26.25 -7.73 -5.67
C VAL A 717 -26.59 -8.02 -7.13
N ASN A 718 -27.59 -7.33 -7.68
CA ASN A 718 -28.11 -7.52 -9.03
C ASN A 718 -27.85 -6.28 -9.92
N PRO A 719 -26.61 -6.09 -10.40
CA PRO A 719 -26.25 -4.94 -11.23
C PRO A 719 -26.97 -4.95 -12.58
N ASP A 720 -27.20 -6.12 -13.17
CA ASP A 720 -27.86 -6.23 -14.49
C ASP A 720 -29.32 -5.78 -14.44
N GLY A 721 -30.04 -6.14 -13.37
CA GLY A 721 -31.39 -5.66 -13.12
C GLY A 721 -31.43 -4.17 -12.76
N ARG A 722 -30.34 -3.63 -12.20
CA ARG A 722 -30.21 -2.20 -11.88
C ARG A 722 -30.08 -1.34 -13.12
N GLU A 723 -29.28 -1.75 -14.10
CA GLU A 723 -29.09 -1.04 -15.38
C GLU A 723 -30.36 -1.04 -16.25
N GLN A 724 -31.25 -2.02 -16.05
CA GLN A 724 -32.52 -2.10 -16.78
C GLN A 724 -33.67 -1.35 -16.09
N ALA A 725 -33.49 -0.94 -14.84
CA ALA A 725 -34.51 -0.23 -14.08
C ALA A 725 -34.56 1.26 -14.47
N GLN A 726 -35.74 1.87 -14.37
CA GLN A 726 -35.95 3.27 -14.76
C GLN A 726 -36.46 4.10 -13.59
N GLU A 727 -35.94 5.33 -13.46
CA GLU A 727 -36.35 6.28 -12.44
C GLU A 727 -37.84 6.62 -12.56
N GLY A 728 -38.53 6.72 -11.42
CA GLY A 728 -39.96 7.04 -11.35
C GLY A 728 -40.88 5.83 -11.50
N PHE A 729 -40.36 4.65 -11.84
CA PHE A 729 -41.16 3.42 -11.92
C PHE A 729 -41.28 2.75 -10.53
N CYS A 730 -42.39 3.03 -9.85
CA CYS A 730 -42.68 2.52 -8.50
C CYS A 730 -43.37 1.16 -8.45
N SER A 731 -43.85 0.63 -9.59
CA SER A 731 -44.54 -0.65 -9.63
C SER A 731 -43.55 -1.80 -9.85
N PRO A 732 -43.78 -2.98 -9.25
CA PRO A 732 -43.07 -4.19 -9.65
C PRO A 732 -43.60 -4.62 -11.03
N SER A 733 -43.14 -3.96 -12.11
CA SER A 733 -43.34 -4.47 -13.46
C SER A 733 -42.56 -5.78 -13.60
N LYS A 734 -43.16 -6.74 -14.31
CA LYS A 734 -42.74 -8.14 -14.48
C LYS A 734 -41.23 -8.40 -14.31
N THR A 735 -40.89 -9.04 -13.18
CA THR A 735 -39.76 -9.96 -12.95
C THR A 735 -38.38 -9.57 -13.50
N TRP A 736 -37.55 -8.98 -12.63
CA TRP A 736 -36.08 -9.17 -12.64
C TRP A 736 -35.57 -9.63 -11.26
N THR A 737 -36.38 -10.42 -10.55
CA THR A 737 -35.97 -11.19 -9.36
C THR A 737 -35.06 -12.33 -9.80
N LEU A 738 -33.74 -12.19 -9.63
CA LEU A 738 -32.77 -13.27 -9.93
C LEU A 738 -32.67 -14.32 -8.81
N ILE A 739 -33.22 -14.07 -7.62
CA ILE A 739 -33.19 -15.04 -6.51
C ILE A 739 -34.50 -15.83 -6.48
N SER A 740 -34.71 -16.73 -7.45
CA SER A 740 -35.69 -17.80 -7.29
C SER A 740 -35.02 -19.02 -6.65
N SER A 741 -35.27 -19.18 -5.34
CA SER A 741 -34.94 -20.36 -4.52
C SER A 741 -33.44 -20.71 -4.38
N MET A 742 -32.83 -20.36 -3.25
CA MET A 742 -31.52 -20.87 -2.80
C MET A 742 -31.54 -22.36 -2.37
N VAL A 743 -32.41 -23.16 -2.98
CA VAL A 743 -32.56 -24.61 -2.72
C VAL A 743 -31.81 -25.44 -3.79
N SER A 744 -31.47 -24.83 -4.93
CA SER A 744 -31.00 -25.54 -6.12
C SER A 744 -29.62 -25.07 -6.58
N ASN A 745 -28.57 -25.82 -6.23
CA ASN A 745 -27.21 -25.55 -6.73
C ASN A 745 -27.12 -25.72 -8.28
N ALA A 746 -28.10 -26.39 -8.90
CA ALA A 746 -28.16 -26.64 -10.34
C ALA A 746 -28.90 -25.55 -11.15
N SER A 747 -29.68 -24.65 -10.51
CA SER A 747 -30.45 -23.60 -11.19
C SER A 747 -30.24 -22.20 -10.63
N ALA A 748 -29.28 -22.00 -9.73
CA ALA A 748 -28.96 -20.70 -9.16
C ALA A 748 -28.21 -19.80 -10.16
N GLN A 749 -28.64 -18.55 -10.26
CA GLN A 749 -27.98 -17.52 -11.08
C GLN A 749 -26.61 -17.14 -10.49
N PRO A 750 -25.67 -16.59 -11.28
CA PRO A 750 -24.30 -16.30 -10.83
C PRO A 750 -24.22 -15.44 -9.57
N GLU A 751 -25.08 -14.42 -9.45
CA GLU A 751 -25.16 -13.50 -8.30
C GLU A 751 -25.68 -14.24 -7.06
N THR A 752 -26.66 -15.12 -7.26
CA THR A 752 -27.21 -15.98 -6.20
C THR A 752 -26.14 -16.93 -5.67
N ARG A 753 -25.34 -17.52 -6.56
CA ARG A 753 -24.23 -18.40 -6.17
C ARG A 753 -23.14 -17.64 -5.42
N ALA A 754 -22.78 -16.44 -5.88
CA ALA A 754 -21.81 -15.59 -5.19
C ALA A 754 -22.28 -15.21 -3.77
N MET A 755 -23.58 -14.95 -3.60
CA MET A 755 -24.16 -14.71 -2.27
C MET A 755 -24.19 -15.97 -1.40
N MET A 756 -24.49 -17.13 -1.96
CA MET A 756 -24.42 -18.41 -1.24
C MET A 756 -23.00 -18.71 -0.78
N ASP A 757 -21.99 -18.49 -1.63
CA ASP A 757 -20.58 -18.68 -1.28
C ASP A 757 -20.16 -17.69 -0.18
N LEU A 758 -20.58 -16.43 -0.26
CA LEU A 758 -20.32 -15.41 0.77
C LEU A 758 -20.95 -15.77 2.12
N ILE A 759 -22.21 -16.22 2.12
CA ILE A 759 -22.92 -16.64 3.34
C ILE A 759 -22.31 -17.91 3.92
N SER A 760 -21.96 -18.89 3.07
CA SER A 760 -21.37 -20.15 3.50
C SER A 760 -19.94 -20.00 4.03
N GLY A 761 -19.24 -18.92 3.62
CA GLY A 761 -17.98 -18.51 4.22
C GLY A 761 -18.08 -18.12 5.71
N GLY A 762 -19.30 -17.83 6.19
CA GLY A 762 -19.64 -17.68 7.61
C GLY A 762 -19.14 -16.39 8.29
N GLY A 763 -19.10 -16.42 9.62
CA GLY A 763 -18.44 -15.41 10.47
C GLY A 763 -19.20 -14.08 10.68
N PHE A 764 -20.31 -13.82 10.00
CA PHE A 764 -21.13 -12.64 10.24
C PHE A 764 -22.00 -12.80 11.48
N SER A 765 -22.08 -11.75 12.32
CA SER A 765 -22.91 -11.76 13.54
C SER A 765 -24.31 -11.20 13.32
N LEU A 766 -24.50 -10.38 12.28
CA LEU A 766 -25.78 -9.74 11.93
C LEU A 766 -25.76 -9.34 10.45
N SER A 767 -26.89 -9.51 9.76
CA SER A 767 -27.10 -9.08 8.37
C SER A 767 -28.36 -8.23 8.22
N ILE A 768 -28.27 -7.14 7.46
CA ILE A 768 -29.39 -6.25 7.15
C ILE A 768 -29.49 -6.11 5.64
N VAL A 769 -30.67 -6.37 5.08
CA VAL A 769 -30.95 -6.21 3.66
C VAL A 769 -31.86 -5.01 3.44
N LEU A 770 -31.45 -4.05 2.63
CA LEU A 770 -32.27 -2.88 2.27
C LEU A 770 -32.93 -3.09 0.91
N GLU A 771 -34.26 -2.99 0.89
CA GLU A 771 -35.12 -3.20 -0.27
C GLU A 771 -36.17 -2.10 -0.41
N GLY A 772 -36.80 -2.02 -1.58
CA GLY A 772 -37.85 -1.04 -1.89
C GLY A 772 -39.20 -1.70 -2.16
N GLY A 773 -40.25 -0.89 -2.29
CA GLY A 773 -41.60 -1.35 -2.66
C GLY A 773 -42.55 -1.57 -1.48
N SER A 774 -42.14 -1.28 -0.25
CA SER A 774 -42.97 -1.29 0.96
C SER A 774 -42.32 -0.42 2.05
N LEU A 775 -43.02 -0.17 3.17
CA LEU A 775 -42.46 0.50 4.35
C LEU A 775 -42.69 -0.36 5.60
N LEU A 776 -41.82 -1.36 5.79
CA LEU A 776 -41.85 -2.30 6.91
C LEU A 776 -40.53 -3.05 7.06
N ALA A 777 -40.29 -3.71 8.19
CA ALA A 777 -39.20 -4.67 8.36
C ALA A 777 -39.72 -6.12 8.46
N THR A 778 -39.03 -7.05 7.81
CA THR A 778 -39.35 -8.49 7.92
C THR A 778 -38.22 -9.28 8.56
N TYR A 779 -38.60 -10.32 9.29
CA TYR A 779 -37.69 -11.28 9.90
C TYR A 779 -38.01 -12.73 9.47
N PRO A 780 -37.07 -13.70 9.62
CA PRO A 780 -37.25 -15.08 9.15
C PRO A 780 -38.40 -15.82 9.86
N TYR A 781 -39.03 -16.81 9.24
CA TYR A 781 -38.75 -17.36 7.90
C TYR A 781 -39.68 -16.76 6.85
N ASP A 782 -39.37 -16.95 5.56
CA ASP A 782 -40.34 -16.82 4.46
C ASP A 782 -41.07 -18.16 4.15
N ARG A 783 -40.64 -19.27 4.78
CA ARG A 783 -41.25 -20.62 4.73
C ARG A 783 -42.41 -20.81 5.72
N PRO A 784 -43.58 -21.34 5.29
CA PRO A 784 -44.74 -21.52 6.15
C PRO A 784 -44.54 -22.63 7.19
N ASN A 785 -45.35 -22.60 8.26
CA ASN A 785 -45.47 -23.59 9.34
C ASN A 785 -44.19 -23.91 10.17
N GLN A 786 -43.02 -23.40 9.80
CA GLN A 786 -41.75 -23.60 10.51
C GLN A 786 -41.45 -22.37 11.41
N HIS A 787 -41.07 -22.61 12.66
CA HIS A 787 -40.66 -21.55 13.59
C HIS A 787 -39.15 -21.35 13.52
N ALA A 788 -38.73 -20.09 13.65
CA ALA A 788 -37.31 -19.76 13.69
C ALA A 788 -36.72 -20.14 15.04
N GLN A 789 -35.51 -20.71 15.05
CA GLN A 789 -34.69 -20.68 16.25
C GLN A 789 -34.42 -19.20 16.60
N ASN A 790 -34.57 -18.83 17.87
CA ASN A 790 -34.38 -17.44 18.34
C ASN A 790 -35.34 -16.39 17.73
N GLU A 791 -36.60 -16.76 17.44
CA GLU A 791 -37.63 -15.87 16.87
C GLU A 791 -37.81 -14.56 17.65
N GLU A 792 -37.63 -14.60 18.98
CA GLU A 792 -37.67 -13.42 19.86
C GLU A 792 -36.61 -12.38 19.48
N THR A 793 -35.36 -12.79 19.26
CA THR A 793 -34.27 -11.89 18.86
C THR A 793 -34.47 -11.36 17.44
N LEU A 794 -34.93 -12.21 16.52
CA LEU A 794 -35.21 -11.81 15.14
C LEU A 794 -36.33 -10.76 15.07
N ARG A 795 -37.41 -10.97 15.83
CA ARG A 795 -38.49 -10.00 16.00
C ARG A 795 -37.99 -8.72 16.66
N TYR A 796 -37.15 -8.82 17.69
CA TYR A 796 -36.56 -7.67 18.36
C TYR A 796 -35.74 -6.80 17.39
N LEU A 797 -34.87 -7.40 16.57
CA LEU A 797 -34.04 -6.66 15.62
C LEU A 797 -34.89 -5.94 14.55
N ALA A 798 -35.92 -6.61 14.02
CA ALA A 798 -36.86 -5.98 13.10
C ALA A 798 -37.63 -4.83 13.78
N SER A 799 -38.07 -5.04 15.02
CA SER A 799 -38.77 -4.02 15.82
C SER A 799 -37.87 -2.82 16.08
N LEU A 800 -36.59 -3.05 16.38
CA LEU A 800 -35.60 -2.02 16.68
C LEU A 800 -35.37 -1.10 15.48
N TYR A 801 -35.27 -1.66 14.28
CA TYR A 801 -35.18 -0.87 13.05
C TYR A 801 -36.47 -0.06 12.84
N ALA A 802 -37.63 -0.71 12.90
CA ALA A 802 -38.92 -0.07 12.65
C ALA A 802 -39.24 1.04 13.65
N SER A 803 -38.96 0.84 14.95
CA SER A 803 -39.15 1.83 16.01
C SER A 803 -38.19 3.01 15.91
N SER A 804 -37.00 2.80 15.35
CA SER A 804 -36.01 3.87 15.15
C SER A 804 -36.28 4.67 13.87
N HIS A 805 -37.15 4.17 12.98
CA HIS A 805 -37.57 4.86 11.77
C HIS A 805 -38.77 5.80 12.06
N PRO A 806 -38.81 7.03 11.51
CA PRO A 806 -39.87 8.01 11.82
C PRO A 806 -41.30 7.55 11.53
N PHE A 807 -41.49 6.78 10.45
CA PHE A 807 -42.82 6.37 9.99
C PHE A 807 -43.12 4.87 10.04
N MET A 808 -42.10 4.00 10.05
CA MET A 808 -42.30 2.55 9.86
C MET A 808 -43.10 1.93 11.01
N HIS A 809 -42.78 2.29 12.26
CA HIS A 809 -43.47 1.80 13.45
C HIS A 809 -44.97 2.16 13.52
N LEU A 810 -45.41 3.17 12.76
CA LEU A 810 -46.82 3.55 12.68
C LEU A 810 -47.66 2.46 12.00
N GLY A 811 -47.04 1.51 11.31
CA GLY A 811 -47.73 0.38 10.71
C GLY A 811 -48.56 0.71 9.47
N LYS A 812 -48.48 1.96 9.00
CA LYS A 812 -49.21 2.44 7.83
C LYS A 812 -48.37 2.20 6.59
N LEU A 813 -48.72 1.15 5.86
CA LEU A 813 -47.99 0.75 4.66
C LEU A 813 -47.85 1.88 3.65
N GLY A 814 -48.85 2.74 3.45
CA GLY A 814 -48.80 3.84 2.47
C GLY A 814 -48.71 3.42 1.00
N CYS A 815 -48.42 2.14 0.72
CA CYS A 815 -48.11 1.61 -0.61
C CYS A 815 -49.28 0.87 -1.27
N THR A 816 -50.33 0.52 -0.53
CA THR A 816 -51.52 -0.19 -1.04
C THR A 816 -52.79 0.63 -0.79
N LYS A 817 -53.79 0.51 -1.68
CA LYS A 817 -55.11 1.16 -1.51
C LYS A 817 -55.93 0.59 -0.35
N LYS A 818 -55.45 -0.47 0.31
CA LYS A 818 -56.04 -1.06 1.52
C LYS A 818 -55.22 -0.62 2.72
N SER A 819 -55.88 0.06 3.66
CA SER A 819 -55.30 0.45 4.96
C SER A 819 -55.18 -0.77 5.88
N GLU A 820 -54.36 -1.75 5.52
CA GLU A 820 -53.96 -2.80 6.46
C GLU A 820 -52.91 -2.18 7.40
N GLU A 821 -53.27 -2.03 8.68
CA GLU A 821 -52.34 -1.61 9.71
C GLU A 821 -51.48 -2.80 10.13
N ILE A 822 -50.17 -2.68 9.98
CA ILE A 822 -49.18 -3.67 10.45
C ILE A 822 -48.69 -3.22 11.82
N PRO A 823 -49.05 -3.91 12.92
CA PRO A 823 -48.62 -3.52 14.26
C PRO A 823 -47.10 -3.37 14.36
N GLY A 824 -46.63 -2.18 14.75
CA GLY A 824 -45.21 -1.89 14.92
C GLY A 824 -44.38 -1.86 13.62
N GLY A 825 -45.01 -1.97 12.44
CA GLY A 825 -44.30 -1.92 11.15
C GLY A 825 -43.43 -3.13 10.84
N ILE A 826 -43.69 -4.27 11.48
CA ILE A 826 -42.92 -5.50 11.31
C ILE A 826 -43.81 -6.67 10.89
N LEU A 827 -43.27 -7.58 10.07
CA LEU A 827 -43.94 -8.82 9.68
C LEU A 827 -42.98 -10.01 9.71
N LYS A 828 -43.52 -11.21 9.95
CA LYS A 828 -42.78 -12.42 9.60
C LYS A 828 -42.70 -12.51 8.08
N GLY A 829 -41.57 -12.97 7.55
CA GLY A 829 -41.34 -13.08 6.11
C GLY A 829 -42.46 -13.81 5.36
N THR A 830 -42.97 -14.91 5.96
CA THR A 830 -44.12 -15.68 5.46
C THR A 830 -45.37 -14.85 5.23
N ASP A 831 -45.63 -13.92 6.14
CA ASP A 831 -46.87 -13.14 6.21
C ASP A 831 -46.82 -11.97 5.23
N PHE A 832 -45.62 -11.56 4.82
CA PHE A 832 -45.43 -10.58 3.75
C PHE A 832 -45.41 -11.24 2.37
N ARG A 833 -44.47 -12.17 2.14
CA ARG A 833 -44.35 -12.94 0.88
C ARG A 833 -43.77 -14.33 1.15
N SER A 834 -44.64 -15.33 1.25
CA SER A 834 -44.17 -16.70 1.43
C SER A 834 -43.49 -17.26 0.18
N HIS A 835 -42.24 -17.70 0.33
CA HIS A 835 -41.46 -18.39 -0.71
C HIS A 835 -40.38 -19.27 -0.06
N THR A 836 -40.01 -20.38 -0.72
CA THR A 836 -38.99 -21.30 -0.21
C THR A 836 -37.58 -20.90 -0.70
N GLY A 837 -36.59 -20.94 0.20
CA GLY A 837 -35.20 -20.64 -0.14
C GLY A 837 -34.89 -19.15 -0.31
N SER A 838 -35.41 -18.30 0.58
CA SER A 838 -35.04 -16.89 0.64
C SER A 838 -33.63 -16.69 1.19
N MET A 839 -33.01 -15.55 0.88
CA MET A 839 -31.66 -15.22 1.37
C MET A 839 -31.61 -15.11 2.90
N LYS A 840 -32.66 -14.54 3.53
CA LYS A 840 -32.74 -14.40 4.99
C LYS A 840 -32.83 -15.76 5.69
N ASP A 841 -33.58 -16.70 5.12
CA ASP A 841 -33.65 -18.06 5.67
C ASP A 841 -32.33 -18.81 5.47
N PHE A 842 -31.67 -18.63 4.31
CA PHE A 842 -30.36 -19.24 4.03
C PHE A 842 -29.26 -18.67 4.95
N SER A 843 -29.29 -17.36 5.22
CA SER A 843 -28.38 -16.71 6.17
C SER A 843 -28.52 -17.27 7.58
N LEU A 844 -29.76 -17.58 8.01
CA LEU A 844 -30.02 -18.15 9.33
C LEU A 844 -29.65 -19.65 9.41
N ASP A 845 -30.07 -20.44 8.42
CA ASP A 845 -29.88 -21.90 8.44
C ASP A 845 -28.43 -22.34 8.16
N VAL A 846 -27.76 -21.68 7.21
CA VAL A 846 -26.43 -22.07 6.73
C VAL A 846 -25.36 -21.13 7.26
N GLY A 847 -25.62 -19.83 7.23
CA GLY A 847 -24.67 -18.81 7.70
C GLY A 847 -24.64 -18.64 9.22
N LEU A 848 -25.59 -19.23 9.96
CA LEU A 848 -25.81 -19.03 11.41
C LEU A 848 -25.86 -17.54 11.79
N CYS A 849 -26.34 -16.69 10.88
CA CYS A 849 -26.32 -15.23 10.99
C CYS A 849 -27.75 -14.68 10.92
N PRO A 850 -28.25 -14.03 11.99
CA PRO A 850 -29.53 -13.34 11.99
C PRO A 850 -29.61 -12.31 10.85
N GLU A 851 -30.62 -12.43 9.97
CA GLU A 851 -30.84 -11.50 8.86
C GLU A 851 -32.25 -10.91 8.90
N ILE A 852 -32.35 -9.58 8.81
CA ILE A 852 -33.63 -8.88 8.62
C ILE A 852 -33.65 -8.18 7.26
N THR A 853 -34.82 -8.06 6.66
CA THR A 853 -35.01 -7.28 5.42
C THR A 853 -35.88 -6.07 5.70
N VAL A 854 -35.34 -4.89 5.43
CA VAL A 854 -35.98 -3.60 5.62
C VAL A 854 -36.45 -3.08 4.27
N TYR A 855 -37.73 -2.79 4.17
CA TYR A 855 -38.32 -2.11 3.02
C TYR A 855 -38.35 -0.62 3.33
N THR A 856 -37.54 0.16 2.62
CA THR A 856 -37.22 1.56 2.95
C THR A 856 -38.25 2.56 2.44
N GLY A 857 -39.20 2.13 1.61
CA GLY A 857 -40.23 3.01 1.05
C GLY A 857 -41.07 2.36 -0.05
N CYS A 858 -42.24 2.95 -0.33
CA CYS A 858 -43.24 2.40 -1.24
C CYS A 858 -42.82 2.29 -2.70
N CYS A 859 -41.95 3.18 -3.14
CA CYS A 859 -41.46 3.15 -4.50
C CYS A 859 -40.15 2.36 -4.54
N THR A 860 -40.04 1.42 -5.47
CA THR A 860 -38.79 0.68 -5.71
C THR A 860 -37.70 1.59 -6.31
N PHE A 861 -38.10 2.51 -7.19
CA PHE A 861 -37.21 3.49 -7.83
C PHE A 861 -37.86 4.89 -7.85
N PRO A 862 -37.88 5.60 -6.71
CA PRO A 862 -38.45 6.95 -6.59
C PRO A 862 -37.64 7.98 -7.39
N SER A 863 -38.14 9.20 -7.54
CA SER A 863 -37.34 10.27 -8.16
C SER A 863 -36.16 10.66 -7.28
N GLU A 864 -35.06 11.07 -7.89
CA GLU A 864 -33.79 11.39 -7.21
C GLU A 864 -33.93 12.37 -6.03
N PRO A 865 -34.74 13.44 -6.11
CA PRO A 865 -34.91 14.38 -4.98
C PRO A 865 -35.47 13.74 -3.71
N GLN A 866 -36.13 12.57 -3.80
CA GLN A 866 -36.67 11.85 -2.65
C GLN A 866 -35.59 11.10 -1.87
N LEU A 867 -34.41 10.85 -2.46
CA LEU A 867 -33.31 10.12 -1.81
C LEU A 867 -32.86 10.79 -0.51
N PHE A 868 -32.85 12.13 -0.46
CA PHE A 868 -32.48 12.86 0.76
C PHE A 868 -33.46 12.62 1.91
N SER A 869 -34.78 12.62 1.65
CA SER A 869 -35.78 12.30 2.68
C SER A 869 -35.61 10.86 3.17
N LEU A 870 -35.47 9.92 2.22
CA LEU A 870 -35.31 8.50 2.54
C LEU A 870 -34.03 8.24 3.35
N TRP A 871 -32.94 8.96 3.06
CA TRP A 871 -31.73 8.93 3.88
C TRP A 871 -31.97 9.48 5.29
N MET A 872 -32.63 10.64 5.41
CA MET A 872 -32.93 11.25 6.70
C MET A 872 -33.79 10.33 7.58
N GLU A 873 -34.68 9.55 6.97
CA GLU A 873 -35.54 8.58 7.64
C GLU A 873 -34.80 7.30 8.05
N ASN A 874 -33.82 6.85 7.26
CA ASN A 874 -33.13 5.56 7.46
C ASN A 874 -31.75 5.67 8.14
N ARG A 875 -31.15 6.87 8.27
CA ARG A 875 -29.81 7.04 8.88
C ARG A 875 -29.76 6.61 10.36
N LEU A 876 -30.75 7.01 11.17
CA LEU A 876 -30.81 6.66 12.59
C LEU A 876 -30.95 5.14 12.81
N PRO A 877 -31.89 4.43 12.15
CA PRO A 877 -31.99 2.99 12.31
C PRO A 877 -30.74 2.24 11.81
N LEU A 878 -30.06 2.69 10.74
CA LEU A 878 -28.79 2.08 10.29
C LEU A 878 -27.69 2.14 11.37
N PHE A 879 -27.52 3.31 12.01
CA PHE A 879 -26.61 3.44 13.15
C PHE A 879 -27.05 2.60 14.35
N ARG A 880 -28.36 2.49 14.60
CA ARG A 880 -28.87 1.67 15.70
C ARG A 880 -28.52 0.18 15.50
N MET A 881 -28.60 -0.33 14.28
CA MET A 881 -28.17 -1.70 13.98
C MET A 881 -26.67 -1.90 14.17
N LEU A 882 -25.85 -0.89 13.83
CA LEU A 882 -24.41 -0.91 14.07
C LEU A 882 -24.08 -0.94 15.57
N LEU A 883 -24.88 -0.32 16.44
CA LEU A 883 -24.71 -0.43 17.89
C LEU A 883 -25.17 -1.78 18.42
N GLU A 884 -26.27 -2.31 17.90
CA GLU A 884 -26.88 -3.53 18.44
C GLU A 884 -25.98 -4.77 18.26
N VAL A 885 -25.15 -4.82 17.21
CA VAL A 885 -24.18 -5.92 17.03
C VAL A 885 -23.15 -6.04 18.17
N HIS A 886 -22.94 -4.96 18.94
CA HIS A 886 -22.08 -4.96 20.13
C HIS A 886 -22.79 -5.44 21.40
N ARG A 887 -24.12 -5.54 21.38
CA ARG A 887 -24.93 -6.14 22.46
C ARG A 887 -25.01 -7.64 22.27
N ARG A 888 -23.84 -8.25 22.35
CA ARG A 888 -23.63 -9.69 22.31
C ARG A 888 -23.71 -10.28 23.73
N LEU A 889 -24.24 -11.48 23.85
CA LEU A 889 -23.88 -12.40 24.92
C LEU A 889 -22.53 -13.05 24.56
N SER A 890 -21.60 -13.16 25.50
CA SER A 890 -20.34 -13.88 25.26
C SER A 890 -19.80 -14.54 26.54
N GLY A 891 -19.06 -15.64 26.38
CA GLY A 891 -18.50 -16.37 27.52
C GLY A 891 -17.45 -17.39 27.11
N VAL A 892 -16.85 -18.04 28.10
CA VAL A 892 -15.88 -19.13 27.90
C VAL A 892 -16.34 -20.35 28.68
N VAL A 893 -16.50 -21.48 28.00
CA VAL A 893 -16.76 -22.78 28.61
C VAL A 893 -15.44 -23.40 29.04
N ARG A 894 -15.33 -23.69 30.33
CA ARG A 894 -14.17 -24.30 30.96
C ARG A 894 -14.57 -25.60 31.65
N ASP A 895 -13.63 -26.51 31.82
CA ASP A 895 -13.82 -27.69 32.68
C ASP A 895 -13.62 -27.29 34.16
N SER A 896 -13.94 -28.21 35.07
CA SER A 896 -13.72 -28.02 36.53
C SER A 896 -12.26 -27.78 36.93
N LYS A 897 -11.29 -27.93 36.02
CA LYS A 897 -9.87 -27.63 36.22
C LYS A 897 -9.44 -26.31 35.55
N GLY A 898 -10.39 -25.53 35.03
CA GLY A 898 -10.17 -24.23 34.40
C GLY A 898 -9.69 -24.29 32.95
N ARG A 899 -9.63 -25.47 32.33
CA ARG A 899 -9.18 -25.67 30.94
C ARG A 899 -10.34 -25.41 29.97
N PRO A 900 -10.11 -24.78 28.81
CA PRO A 900 -11.17 -24.54 27.83
C PRO A 900 -11.73 -25.84 27.26
N VAL A 901 -13.05 -25.91 27.06
CA VAL A 901 -13.74 -27.07 26.47
C VAL A 901 -14.13 -26.72 25.03
N SER A 902 -13.43 -27.30 24.07
CA SER A 902 -13.75 -27.16 22.64
C SER A 902 -15.05 -27.88 22.27
N ASP A 903 -15.78 -27.35 21.28
CA ASP A 903 -17.03 -27.91 20.75
C ASP A 903 -18.17 -28.08 21.76
N ALA A 904 -18.11 -27.36 22.90
CA ALA A 904 -19.25 -27.26 23.80
C ALA A 904 -20.43 -26.56 23.11
N VAL A 905 -21.65 -27.06 23.33
CA VAL A 905 -22.88 -26.45 22.82
C VAL A 905 -23.54 -25.69 23.95
N VAL A 906 -23.76 -24.39 23.76
CA VAL A 906 -24.52 -23.53 24.66
C VAL A 906 -25.91 -23.34 24.07
N VAL A 907 -26.93 -23.89 24.74
CA VAL A 907 -28.34 -23.75 24.35
C VAL A 907 -28.94 -22.56 25.08
N VAL A 908 -29.29 -21.51 24.34
CA VAL A 908 -29.90 -20.28 24.88
C VAL A 908 -31.42 -20.35 24.77
N ASN A 909 -32.12 -20.12 25.90
CA ASN A 909 -33.58 -20.18 26.02
C ASN A 909 -34.21 -21.45 25.41
N GLY A 910 -33.47 -22.57 25.45
CA GLY A 910 -33.94 -23.87 24.95
C GLY A 910 -34.11 -24.00 23.43
N SER A 911 -33.78 -22.97 22.65
CA SER A 911 -34.08 -22.94 21.20
C SER A 911 -32.89 -22.59 20.31
N MET A 912 -31.88 -21.89 20.81
CA MET A 912 -30.72 -21.47 20.04
C MET A 912 -29.46 -22.23 20.47
N ASN A 913 -28.88 -23.01 19.56
CA ASN A 913 -27.64 -23.74 19.82
C ASN A 913 -26.43 -22.93 19.34
N VAL A 914 -25.49 -22.64 20.24
CA VAL A 914 -24.26 -21.90 19.94
C VAL A 914 -23.06 -22.80 20.23
N HIS A 915 -22.22 -23.03 19.23
CA HIS A 915 -21.02 -23.86 19.38
C HIS A 915 -19.84 -23.02 19.87
N ALA A 916 -19.12 -23.53 20.87
CA ALA A 916 -17.91 -22.93 21.38
C ALA A 916 -16.70 -23.29 20.50
N ASP A 917 -15.79 -22.34 20.30
CA ASP A 917 -14.57 -22.51 19.50
C ASP A 917 -13.53 -23.43 20.17
N SER A 918 -12.37 -23.61 19.53
CA SER A 918 -11.27 -24.44 20.07
C SER A 918 -10.68 -23.93 21.40
N GLN A 919 -10.99 -22.69 21.80
CA GLN A 919 -10.65 -22.07 23.07
C GLN A 919 -11.83 -22.04 24.05
N GLY A 920 -12.91 -22.77 23.74
CA GLY A 920 -14.14 -22.83 24.53
C GLY A 920 -14.94 -21.52 24.53
N ARG A 921 -14.63 -20.56 23.66
CA ARG A 921 -15.31 -19.26 23.63
C ARG A 921 -16.58 -19.36 22.78
N PHE A 922 -17.65 -18.74 23.26
CA PHE A 922 -18.91 -18.61 22.50
C PHE A 922 -19.37 -17.15 22.51
N THR A 923 -20.05 -16.74 21.45
CA THR A 923 -20.64 -15.40 21.32
C THR A 923 -21.91 -15.51 20.48
N THR A 924 -22.97 -14.85 20.90
CA THR A 924 -24.25 -14.85 20.18
C THR A 924 -25.04 -13.57 20.44
N LEU A 925 -25.87 -13.18 19.46
CA LEU A 925 -26.75 -12.04 19.55
C LEU A 925 -28.10 -12.48 20.14
N VAL A 926 -28.55 -11.78 21.19
CA VAL A 926 -29.82 -12.06 21.88
C VAL A 926 -30.58 -10.76 22.13
N ALA A 927 -31.90 -10.85 22.18
CA ALA A 927 -32.74 -9.72 22.61
C ALA A 927 -32.36 -9.26 24.03
N PRO A 928 -32.60 -8.00 24.40
CA PRO A 928 -32.37 -7.53 25.76
C PRO A 928 -33.25 -8.25 26.78
N GLY A 929 -32.66 -8.93 27.76
CA GLY A 929 -33.41 -9.61 28.82
C GLY A 929 -32.55 -10.57 29.64
N THR A 930 -33.22 -11.39 30.45
CA THR A 930 -32.58 -12.50 31.17
C THR A 930 -32.78 -13.78 30.38
N HIS A 931 -31.68 -14.45 30.03
CA HIS A 931 -31.68 -15.68 29.25
C HIS A 931 -31.19 -16.86 30.09
N GLN A 932 -31.79 -18.03 29.85
CA GLN A 932 -31.34 -19.30 30.39
C GLN A 932 -30.32 -19.93 29.43
N LEU A 933 -29.19 -20.35 29.96
CA LEU A 933 -28.09 -20.97 29.21
C LEU A 933 -27.90 -22.40 29.71
N LEU A 934 -28.14 -23.37 28.85
CA LEU A 934 -27.83 -24.77 29.13
C LEU A 934 -26.56 -25.15 28.36
N VAL A 935 -25.46 -25.36 29.09
CA VAL A 935 -24.17 -25.73 28.51
C VAL A 935 -24.03 -27.25 28.51
N GLN A 936 -23.71 -27.83 27.36
CA GLN A 936 -23.52 -29.27 27.18
C GLN A 936 -22.27 -29.56 26.36
N ALA A 937 -21.47 -30.54 26.77
CA ALA A 937 -20.32 -31.01 26.00
C ALA A 937 -20.14 -32.53 26.17
N HIS A 938 -19.59 -33.20 25.16
CA HIS A 938 -19.44 -34.65 25.20
C HIS A 938 -18.45 -35.08 26.32
N GLY A 939 -18.89 -35.97 27.22
CA GLY A 939 -18.07 -36.44 28.36
C GLY A 939 -18.18 -35.60 29.65
N TYR A 940 -19.04 -34.60 29.66
CA TYR A 940 -19.33 -33.75 30.82
C TYR A 940 -20.82 -33.88 31.22
N TRP A 941 -21.15 -33.43 32.43
CA TRP A 941 -22.55 -33.17 32.81
C TRP A 941 -23.12 -31.98 32.02
N GLN A 942 -24.42 -31.71 32.13
CA GLN A 942 -25.04 -30.47 31.67
C GLN A 942 -25.11 -29.45 32.81
N GLU A 943 -24.89 -28.17 32.51
CA GLU A 943 -24.97 -27.08 33.48
C GLU A 943 -25.98 -26.04 33.02
N LEU A 944 -26.92 -25.65 33.90
CA LEU A 944 -27.90 -24.59 33.64
C LEU A 944 -27.45 -23.31 34.36
N GLN A 945 -27.29 -22.22 33.62
CA GLN A 945 -26.98 -20.89 34.13
C GLN A 945 -28.05 -19.88 33.70
N GLN A 946 -28.17 -18.78 34.45
CA GLN A 946 -28.95 -17.61 34.06
C GLN A 946 -28.01 -16.44 33.80
N ALA A 947 -28.20 -15.75 32.68
CA ALA A 947 -27.41 -14.59 32.30
C ALA A 947 -28.32 -13.43 31.86
N GLY A 948 -28.09 -12.23 32.38
CA GLY A 948 -28.70 -11.01 31.85
C GLY A 948 -27.91 -10.49 30.64
N SER A 949 -28.57 -10.05 29.56
CA SER A 949 -27.92 -9.40 28.41
C SER A 949 -27.81 -7.88 28.62
N SER A 950 -27.16 -7.50 29.71
CA SER A 950 -26.56 -6.18 29.88
C SER A 950 -25.61 -5.84 28.71
N LEU A 951 -25.19 -4.59 28.63
CA LEU A 951 -24.12 -4.19 27.71
C LEU A 951 -22.88 -5.08 27.94
N LEU A 952 -22.45 -5.82 26.92
CA LEU A 952 -21.26 -6.68 26.94
C LEU A 952 -21.18 -7.63 28.15
N THR A 953 -22.22 -8.43 28.43
CA THR A 953 -22.11 -9.46 29.48
C THR A 953 -21.08 -10.53 29.07
N ALA A 954 -19.88 -10.44 29.62
CA ALA A 954 -18.89 -11.51 29.63
C ALA A 954 -19.18 -12.40 30.84
N LEU A 955 -19.61 -13.64 30.60
CA LEU A 955 -19.72 -14.62 31.67
C LEU A 955 -18.31 -15.06 32.11
N ASN A 956 -17.99 -14.89 33.39
CA ASN A 956 -16.75 -15.34 34.02
C ASN A 956 -16.72 -16.88 34.17
N GLY A 957 -16.69 -17.58 33.04
CA GLY A 957 -16.54 -19.04 32.97
C GLY A 957 -17.83 -19.82 33.29
N CYS A 958 -18.31 -20.63 32.33
CA CYS A 958 -19.21 -21.75 32.65
C CYS A 958 -18.34 -22.98 32.93
N TYR A 959 -18.55 -23.69 34.05
CA TYR A 959 -17.63 -24.73 34.53
C TYR A 959 -18.26 -26.11 34.45
N LEU A 960 -17.92 -26.85 33.39
CA LEU A 960 -18.36 -28.22 33.20
C LEU A 960 -17.56 -29.19 34.07
N GLY A 961 -18.26 -29.88 34.98
CA GLY A 961 -17.70 -31.04 35.68
C GLY A 961 -17.53 -32.22 34.70
N LEU A 962 -16.36 -32.86 34.74
CA LEU A 962 -16.18 -34.16 34.11
C LEU A 962 -17.14 -35.16 34.76
N HIS A 963 -17.68 -36.10 33.97
CA HIS A 963 -18.25 -37.30 34.57
C HIS A 963 -17.16 -37.90 35.46
N ASP A 964 -17.44 -37.99 36.76
CA ASP A 964 -16.48 -38.59 37.67
C ASP A 964 -16.15 -39.98 37.12
N LYS A 965 -14.87 -40.33 37.04
CA LYS A 965 -14.51 -41.72 36.75
C LYS A 965 -15.16 -42.61 37.78
N SER A 966 -15.46 -42.10 38.99
CA SER A 966 -16.32 -42.77 39.95
C SER A 966 -17.72 -43.05 39.43
N HIS A 967 -18.39 -42.18 38.65
CA HIS A 967 -19.71 -42.48 38.05
C HIS A 967 -19.64 -43.28 36.75
N ALA A 968 -18.59 -43.17 35.95
CA ALA A 968 -18.37 -44.08 34.82
C ALA A 968 -17.94 -45.47 35.30
N ILE A 969 -17.19 -45.56 36.41
CA ILE A 969 -16.87 -46.79 37.13
C ILE A 969 -18.07 -47.25 37.95
N PHE A 970 -18.90 -46.38 38.52
CA PHE A 970 -20.11 -46.79 39.26
C PHE A 970 -21.21 -47.17 38.29
N ASN A 971 -21.33 -46.53 37.12
CA ASN A 971 -22.22 -46.95 36.03
C ASN A 971 -21.62 -48.13 35.26
N ALA A 972 -20.31 -48.28 35.11
CA ALA A 972 -19.72 -49.50 34.55
C ALA A 972 -19.73 -50.63 35.57
N ILE A 973 -19.65 -50.39 36.88
CA ILE A 973 -19.84 -51.36 37.97
C ILE A 973 -21.32 -51.61 38.13
N LEU A 974 -22.23 -50.66 37.92
CA LEU A 974 -23.68 -50.86 37.98
C LEU A 974 -24.15 -51.55 36.70
N ILE A 975 -23.61 -51.23 35.51
CA ILE A 975 -23.87 -51.92 34.25
C ILE A 975 -23.15 -53.26 34.24
N CYS A 976 -21.95 -53.40 34.80
CA CYS A 976 -21.31 -54.71 35.00
C CYS A 976 -22.01 -55.47 36.12
N ALA A 977 -22.56 -54.86 37.17
CA ALA A 977 -23.33 -55.52 38.22
C ALA A 977 -24.74 -55.81 37.76
N LEU A 978 -25.34 -55.03 36.85
CA LEU A 978 -26.60 -55.29 36.16
C LEU A 978 -26.39 -56.30 35.04
N LEU A 979 -25.24 -56.34 34.38
CA LEU A 979 -24.87 -57.38 33.41
C LEU A 979 -24.43 -58.64 34.13
N ILE A 980 -23.76 -58.57 35.29
CA ILE A 980 -23.45 -59.72 36.14
C ILE A 980 -24.72 -60.15 36.86
N TRP A 981 -25.64 -59.26 37.24
CA TRP A 981 -26.96 -59.60 37.77
C TRP A 981 -27.87 -60.09 36.66
N HIS A 982 -27.76 -59.63 35.42
CA HIS A 982 -28.49 -60.18 34.27
C HIS A 982 -27.82 -61.43 33.69
N LEU A 983 -26.51 -61.63 33.82
CA LEU A 983 -25.79 -62.85 33.42
C LEU A 983 -25.90 -63.91 34.51
N ARG A 984 -25.88 -63.50 35.79
CA ARG A 984 -26.27 -64.35 36.92
C ARG A 984 -27.77 -64.58 36.89
N SER A 985 -28.64 -63.61 36.66
CA SER A 985 -30.09 -63.85 36.51
C SER A 985 -30.42 -64.56 35.22
N ALA A 986 -29.64 -64.49 34.14
CA ALA A 986 -29.89 -65.28 32.93
C ALA A 986 -29.30 -66.70 33.04
N LYS A 987 -28.17 -66.88 33.75
CA LYS A 987 -27.67 -68.23 34.10
C LYS A 987 -28.50 -68.87 35.22
N PHE A 988 -29.07 -68.09 36.13
CA PHE A 988 -29.90 -68.56 37.24
C PHE A 988 -31.40 -68.55 36.88
N SER A 989 -31.88 -67.79 35.89
CA SER A 989 -33.25 -67.90 35.34
C SER A 989 -33.36 -69.03 34.35
N ARG A 990 -32.34 -69.34 33.53
CA ARG A 990 -32.39 -70.57 32.73
C ARG A 990 -32.39 -71.83 33.60
N ILE A 991 -31.75 -71.77 34.78
CA ILE A 991 -31.79 -72.85 35.77
C ILE A 991 -33.07 -72.77 36.62
N GLN A 992 -33.56 -71.60 37.04
CA GLN A 992 -34.82 -71.45 37.79
C GLN A 992 -36.05 -71.71 36.93
N ASP A 993 -36.08 -71.33 35.65
CA ASP A 993 -37.16 -71.61 34.71
C ASP A 993 -37.11 -73.07 34.27
N GLY A 994 -35.92 -73.67 34.14
CA GLY A 994 -35.76 -75.11 34.01
C GLY A 994 -36.26 -75.87 35.25
N VAL A 995 -35.94 -75.40 36.46
CA VAL A 995 -36.40 -75.99 37.73
C VAL A 995 -37.89 -75.71 38.00
N ARG A 996 -38.44 -74.55 37.59
CA ARG A 996 -39.89 -74.24 37.64
C ARG A 996 -40.66 -75.03 36.60
N TRP A 997 -40.11 -75.25 35.41
CA TRP A 997 -40.71 -76.13 34.40
C TRP A 997 -40.68 -77.58 34.87
N LEU A 998 -39.58 -78.04 35.48
CA LEU A 998 -39.50 -79.37 36.10
C LEU A 998 -40.44 -79.50 37.32
N ARG A 999 -40.60 -78.46 38.15
CA ARG A 999 -41.58 -78.42 39.25
C ARG A 999 -43.02 -78.37 38.73
N SER A 1000 -43.31 -77.60 37.69
CA SER A 1000 -44.62 -77.58 37.02
C SER A 1000 -44.94 -78.95 36.41
N LYS A 1001 -43.97 -79.61 35.76
CA LYS A 1001 -44.09 -81.00 35.30
C LYS A 1001 -44.32 -81.97 36.46
N ARG A 1002 -43.62 -81.80 37.59
CA ARG A 1002 -43.84 -82.59 38.82
C ARG A 1002 -45.24 -82.36 39.38
N ASP A 1003 -45.71 -81.11 39.46
CA ASP A 1003 -47.01 -80.77 40.04
C ASP A 1003 -48.17 -81.15 39.11
N VAL A 1004 -47.96 -81.12 37.78
CA VAL A 1004 -48.87 -81.74 36.80
C VAL A 1004 -48.89 -83.26 36.94
N LEU A 1005 -47.74 -83.92 37.08
CA LEU A 1005 -47.67 -85.36 37.35
C LEU A 1005 -48.28 -85.72 38.72
N ARG A 1006 -48.17 -84.84 39.72
CA ARG A 1006 -48.79 -84.98 41.05
C ARG A 1006 -50.31 -84.81 40.96
N MET A 1007 -50.80 -83.87 40.14
CA MET A 1007 -52.22 -83.69 39.86
C MET A 1007 -52.81 -84.83 39.00
N GLU A 1008 -52.08 -85.34 38.01
CA GLU A 1008 -52.46 -86.53 37.24
C GLU A 1008 -52.42 -87.82 38.09
N ALA A 1009 -51.50 -87.91 39.06
CA ALA A 1009 -51.47 -88.99 40.04
C ALA A 1009 -52.60 -88.88 41.08
N ILE A 1010 -53.08 -87.67 41.39
CA ILE A 1010 -54.22 -87.41 42.30
C ILE A 1010 -55.57 -87.53 41.56
N ALA A 1011 -55.61 -87.38 40.23
CA ALA A 1011 -56.82 -87.47 39.40
C ALA A 1011 -57.08 -88.85 38.77
N SER A 1012 -56.24 -89.85 39.05
CA SER A 1012 -56.39 -91.24 38.57
C SER A 1012 -56.44 -92.21 39.75
N GLU A 1013 -57.64 -92.72 40.08
CA GLU A 1013 -57.94 -93.64 41.21
C GLU A 1013 -57.22 -95.01 41.13
N LYS A 1014 -56.28 -95.23 40.19
CA LYS A 1014 -55.48 -96.46 40.08
C LYS A 1014 -53.97 -96.24 39.94
N SER A 1015 -53.44 -95.06 40.29
CA SER A 1015 -52.00 -94.78 40.22
C SER A 1015 -51.27 -94.97 41.57
N PRO A 1016 -50.20 -95.78 41.66
CA PRO A 1016 -49.56 -96.17 42.92
C PRO A 1016 -48.62 -95.12 43.59
N LEU A 1017 -48.63 -93.85 43.16
CA LEU A 1017 -47.59 -92.86 43.54
C LEU A 1017 -47.96 -91.94 44.73
N GLN A 1018 -48.95 -92.28 45.54
CA GLN A 1018 -49.41 -91.40 46.63
C GLN A 1018 -48.51 -91.41 47.90
N GLN A 1019 -47.50 -92.26 47.97
CA GLN A 1019 -46.58 -92.35 49.12
C GLN A 1019 -45.31 -91.50 48.99
N GLU A 1020 -45.06 -90.81 47.87
CA GLU A 1020 -43.75 -90.21 47.57
C GLU A 1020 -43.42 -88.85 48.23
N PHE A 1021 -44.40 -87.98 48.51
CA PHE A 1021 -44.14 -86.55 48.78
C PHE A 1021 -44.92 -85.99 50.00
N PRO A 1022 -44.27 -85.84 51.18
CA PRO A 1022 -44.80 -85.23 52.40
C PRO A 1022 -44.86 -83.68 52.42
N ASP A 1023 -45.02 -83.12 53.63
CA ASP A 1023 -44.98 -81.70 54.05
C ASP A 1023 -43.77 -81.45 54.97
N GLU A 1024 -42.99 -80.40 54.71
CA GLU A 1024 -42.10 -79.81 55.74
C GLU A 1024 -42.06 -78.27 55.63
N SER A 1025 -42.04 -77.67 56.82
CA SER A 1025 -42.09 -76.28 57.22
C SER A 1025 -40.72 -75.74 57.68
N GLU A 1026 -40.62 -74.41 57.79
CA GLU A 1026 -39.54 -73.60 58.44
C GLU A 1026 -38.22 -73.45 57.63
N SER A 1027 -37.35 -72.45 57.78
CA SER A 1027 -37.09 -71.37 58.76
C SER A 1027 -36.19 -70.28 58.11
N GLU A 1028 -36.14 -69.09 58.72
CA GLU A 1028 -35.08 -68.09 58.51
C GLU A 1028 -33.83 -68.43 59.34
N GLU A 1029 -32.63 -68.42 58.74
CA GLU A 1029 -31.36 -68.20 59.45
C GLU A 1029 -30.25 -67.72 58.48
N ASP A 1030 -29.50 -66.74 58.94
CA ASP A 1030 -28.45 -65.96 58.24
C ASP A 1030 -27.07 -66.39 58.78
N PRO A 1031 -26.02 -66.55 57.94
CA PRO A 1031 -24.70 -66.07 58.37
C PRO A 1031 -23.81 -65.57 57.21
N PHE A 1032 -23.14 -64.43 57.40
CA PHE A 1032 -21.67 -64.27 57.42
C PHE A 1032 -21.22 -62.81 57.19
N LEU A 1033 -20.87 -62.15 58.29
CA LEU A 1033 -19.92 -61.04 58.42
C LEU A 1033 -18.48 -61.54 58.16
N VAL A 1034 -17.65 -60.79 57.42
CA VAL A 1034 -16.19 -60.66 57.66
C VAL A 1034 -15.69 -59.28 57.18
N GLU A 1035 -15.04 -58.56 58.11
CA GLU A 1035 -14.26 -57.32 57.94
C GLU A 1035 -12.91 -57.54 57.20
N GLY A 1036 -12.35 -56.49 56.60
CA GLY A 1036 -10.88 -56.37 56.47
C GLY A 1036 -10.35 -55.66 55.23
N HIS A 1037 -9.85 -54.43 55.48
CA HIS A 1037 -8.83 -53.64 54.77
C HIS A 1037 -9.13 -52.90 53.46
#